data_AF-A0A3L6JDK3-F1
#
_entry.id   AF-A0A3L6JDK3-F1
#
_cell.length_a   1.000
_cell.length_b   1.000
_cell.length_c   1.000
_cell.angle_alpha   90.00
_cell.angle_beta   90.00
_cell.angle_gamma   90.00
#
_symmetry.space_group_name_H-M   'P 1'
#
loop_
_entity.id
_entity.type
_entity.pdbx_description
1 polymer ?
#
loop_
_entity_poly.entity_id
_entity_poly.type
_entity_poly.pdbx_seq_one_letter_code
_entity_poly.pdbx_strand_id
1 'polypeptide(L)'
;MRKTCVILIILVLPLFTAVTLSPMTMQAEAWGLATHMDIASEAMNALTNSTWKEVFDFYRPEIIAGSATPDQVWQDWDNHLYYPITGEHNAPIAAQRWFNNTRDNFTLGNWEDGFFALGVMSHYFADPNSPVHTDETWAGHSAYETDINNNLDSLTIGALAESTATNVSQMVVDGATYAHQYYDMVVEAYPESGSVALMANATIKTFTEICLTNAINGCLSIFYTLTQFVAPPDVSILYEYVALVDYAHSNDYIDLSDQLTSLNTSLSREGFESRKQTTAFTASDLVGVDLLIATCGFDAYSAAELTAISDWADTGNRSILLTGRGDFSIYTDTARPNQILEAVESNIRVTDDNVYMTGTYKLWYNDLDTMLAPVDTLNLTYGVSTFTMFSPTSLYFLNDTPILPVIMADHAAYQTDDYLPAAEVIYDSMADGVYGDQIPLAAVEEVGSLRILVTGTTFFSDFDYGKTAQFDNIVFLENFLEWAVEDRSDRPVGAVDEIGPRFSDIQWSPTSPAEGQSVLVTVTATDPSGVSFVYLKYNNGTFFVSRQMLANDSIHFSTTVSDIVNGPVVFTFQALDTHSNMAAFASFTINWPAAVTTTITTTTTTTSTTSTTTTTSSVTRPTFNPTVMYLALSAGIGILVVVLILVFVKRRR
;
A
#
# COMPACT_ATOMS: atom_id res chain seq x y z
N MET A 1 -7.04 16.51 25.38
CA MET A 1 -7.28 17.94 25.02
C MET A 1 -7.99 17.95 23.67
N ARG A 2 -9.21 18.50 23.60
CA ARG A 2 -10.06 18.45 22.39
C ARG A 2 -9.36 19.14 21.20
N LYS A 3 -9.10 18.39 20.13
CA LYS A 3 -8.53 18.87 18.85
C LYS A 3 -9.35 20.07 18.36
N THR A 4 -8.86 21.28 18.60
CA THR A 4 -9.37 22.51 17.99
C THR A 4 -8.18 23.19 17.32
N CYS A 5 -7.81 22.70 16.14
CA CYS A 5 -6.66 23.23 15.41
C CYS A 5 -7.07 24.43 14.56
N VAL A 6 -6.41 25.55 14.84
CA VAL A 6 -6.49 26.82 14.11
C VAL A 6 -5.72 26.66 12.80
N ILE A 7 -6.36 27.06 11.71
CA ILE A 7 -5.82 27.10 10.34
C ILE A 7 -4.58 28.01 10.28
N LEU A 8 -3.45 27.47 9.79
CA LEU A 8 -2.31 28.28 9.33
C LEU A 8 -1.90 27.83 7.93
N ILE A 9 -2.34 28.59 6.92
CA ILE A 9 -1.90 28.45 5.52
C ILE A 9 -0.57 29.20 5.39
N ILE A 10 0.54 28.48 5.13
CA ILE A 10 1.79 29.09 4.64
C ILE A 10 2.01 28.64 3.19
N LEU A 11 2.00 29.63 2.31
CA LEU A 11 2.30 29.56 0.88
C LEU A 11 3.70 29.01 0.61
N VAL A 12 3.81 27.92 -0.14
CA VAL A 12 5.03 27.52 -0.85
C VAL A 12 4.82 27.72 -2.35
N LEU A 13 5.52 28.70 -2.90
CA LEU A 13 5.70 28.93 -4.34
C LEU A 13 7.00 28.25 -4.76
N PRO A 14 7.01 27.32 -5.74
CA PRO A 14 8.27 26.82 -6.29
C PRO A 14 8.79 27.79 -7.36
N LEU A 15 9.93 28.41 -7.07
CA LEU A 15 10.78 29.10 -8.03
C LEU A 15 11.52 28.04 -8.86
N PHE A 16 11.18 27.95 -10.15
CA PHE A 16 11.92 27.16 -11.14
C PHE A 16 13.36 27.67 -11.28
N THR A 17 14.34 26.86 -10.90
CA THR A 17 15.74 26.98 -11.37
C THR A 17 16.05 25.87 -12.37
N ALA A 18 16.73 26.27 -13.44
CA ALA A 18 17.10 25.44 -14.59
C ALA A 18 17.91 24.20 -14.19
N VAL A 19 17.45 23.03 -14.62
CA VAL A 19 18.19 21.76 -14.50
C VAL A 19 19.33 21.77 -15.51
N THR A 20 20.57 21.84 -15.00
CA THR A 20 21.75 21.41 -15.73
C THR A 20 21.80 19.89 -15.69
N LEU A 21 21.87 19.23 -16.86
CA LEU A 21 22.05 17.79 -16.99
C LEU A 21 23.46 17.40 -16.52
N SER A 22 23.56 16.95 -15.28
CA SER A 22 24.72 16.18 -14.78
C SER A 22 24.50 14.69 -15.10
N PRO A 23 25.58 13.91 -15.33
CA PRO A 23 25.47 12.47 -15.53
C PRO A 23 24.85 11.80 -14.30
N MET A 24 23.96 10.82 -14.53
CA MET A 24 23.34 9.98 -13.51
C MET A 24 24.44 9.29 -12.69
N THR A 25 24.59 9.72 -11.44
CA THR A 25 25.32 8.99 -10.40
C THR A 25 24.61 7.66 -10.15
N MET A 26 25.37 6.57 -10.00
CA MET A 26 24.81 5.32 -9.47
C MET A 26 24.22 5.62 -8.08
N GLN A 27 22.97 5.21 -7.84
CA GLN A 27 22.29 5.44 -6.57
C GLN A 27 22.99 4.63 -5.46
N ALA A 28 23.53 5.33 -4.48
CA ALA A 28 23.80 4.81 -3.16
C ALA A 28 22.47 4.83 -2.40
N GLU A 29 22.01 3.69 -1.91
CA GLU A 29 21.02 3.65 -0.83
C GLU A 29 21.77 3.92 0.49
N ALA A 30 21.08 4.38 1.53
CA ALA A 30 21.70 4.68 2.81
C ALA A 30 21.92 3.42 3.67
N TRP A 31 22.23 3.52 4.99
CA TRP A 31 22.06 2.33 5.85
C TRP A 31 20.69 1.73 5.53
N GLY A 32 20.63 0.42 5.34
CA GLY A 32 19.38 -0.16 4.89
C GLY A 32 18.23 0.18 5.85
N LEU A 33 17.03 0.44 5.32
CA LEU A 33 15.86 0.97 6.06
C LEU A 33 15.67 0.39 7.48
N ALA A 34 15.74 -0.93 7.62
CA ALA A 34 15.58 -1.63 8.90
C ALA A 34 16.66 -1.24 9.92
N THR A 35 17.90 -1.01 9.45
CA THR A 35 19.03 -0.60 10.29
C THR A 35 18.81 0.80 10.89
N HIS A 36 18.26 1.77 10.15
CA HIS A 36 17.94 3.09 10.71
C HIS A 36 16.91 3.01 11.84
N MET A 37 15.85 2.24 11.62
CA MET A 37 14.78 2.03 12.61
C MET A 37 15.32 1.34 13.87
N ASP A 38 16.24 0.39 13.71
CA ASP A 38 16.91 -0.30 14.81
C ASP A 38 17.85 0.62 15.59
N ILE A 39 18.68 1.43 14.90
CA ILE A 39 19.55 2.43 15.54
C ILE A 39 18.73 3.39 16.41
N ALA A 40 17.61 3.90 15.88
CA ALA A 40 16.72 4.77 16.62
C ALA A 40 16.11 4.05 17.83
N SER A 41 15.59 2.82 17.64
CA SER A 41 14.98 2.01 18.69
C SER A 41 15.95 1.68 19.83
N GLU A 42 17.17 1.27 19.51
CA GLU A 42 18.20 0.95 20.50
C GLU A 42 18.63 2.19 21.29
N ALA A 43 18.75 3.34 20.63
CA ALA A 43 19.00 4.61 21.30
C ALA A 43 17.84 5.00 22.25
N MET A 44 16.59 4.78 21.87
CA MET A 44 15.43 5.01 22.74
C MET A 44 15.43 4.06 23.95
N ASN A 45 15.71 2.78 23.71
CA ASN A 45 15.72 1.74 24.74
C ASN A 45 16.83 1.96 25.78
N ALA A 46 17.94 2.57 25.38
CA ALA A 46 19.08 2.86 26.24
C ALA A 46 18.95 4.12 27.11
N LEU A 47 17.88 4.93 26.94
CA LEU A 47 17.63 6.09 27.79
C LEU A 47 17.45 5.68 29.27
N THR A 48 18.20 6.33 30.16
CA THR A 48 18.21 5.97 31.59
C THR A 48 17.13 6.68 32.40
N ASN A 49 16.63 7.82 31.92
CA ASN A 49 15.54 8.54 32.56
C ASN A 49 14.20 7.86 32.25
N SER A 50 13.61 7.17 33.23
CA SER A 50 12.39 6.39 33.04
C SER A 50 11.20 7.22 32.55
N THR A 51 11.02 8.46 33.03
CA THR A 51 9.92 9.32 32.61
C THR A 51 10.07 9.74 31.15
N TRP A 52 11.28 10.12 30.74
CA TRP A 52 11.52 10.40 29.33
C TRP A 52 11.44 9.15 28.47
N LYS A 53 11.88 8.00 28.98
CA LYS A 53 11.72 6.72 28.29
C LYS A 53 10.25 6.42 27.98
N GLU A 54 9.34 6.63 28.94
CA GLU A 54 7.89 6.51 28.71
C GLU A 54 7.39 7.45 27.60
N VAL A 55 7.87 8.71 27.57
CA VAL A 55 7.52 9.67 26.52
C VAL A 55 8.04 9.23 25.15
N PHE A 56 9.30 8.78 25.08
CA PHE A 56 9.89 8.27 23.84
C PHE A 56 9.17 7.02 23.35
N ASP A 57 8.79 6.11 24.25
CA ASP A 57 8.01 4.92 23.91
C ASP A 57 6.60 5.30 23.41
N PHE A 58 5.96 6.34 23.97
CA PHE A 58 4.69 6.88 23.49
C PHE A 58 4.78 7.45 22.06
N TYR A 59 5.83 8.23 21.76
CA TYR A 59 6.08 8.83 20.44
C TYR A 59 6.99 7.99 19.52
N ARG A 60 7.12 6.69 19.81
CA ARG A 60 7.89 5.76 18.97
C ARG A 60 7.46 5.78 17.51
N PRO A 61 6.15 5.77 17.16
CA PRO A 61 5.74 5.78 15.76
C PRO A 61 6.30 6.97 14.97
N GLU A 62 6.29 8.16 15.55
CA GLU A 62 6.79 9.38 14.92
C GLU A 62 8.31 9.32 14.71
N ILE A 63 9.06 8.84 15.71
CA ILE A 63 10.52 8.68 15.61
C ILE A 63 10.87 7.69 14.50
N ILE A 64 10.19 6.54 14.46
CA ILE A 64 10.47 5.49 13.48
C ILE A 64 10.11 5.98 12.07
N ALA A 65 8.95 6.60 11.88
CA ALA A 65 8.55 7.20 10.60
C ALA A 65 9.57 8.26 10.14
N GLY A 66 9.99 9.14 11.06
CA GLY A 66 11.01 10.14 10.78
C GLY A 66 12.36 9.55 10.40
N SER A 67 12.76 8.43 11.02
CA SER A 67 14.04 7.76 10.74
C SER A 67 14.11 7.09 9.35
N ALA A 68 12.95 6.82 8.74
CA ALA A 68 12.82 6.18 7.43
C ALA A 68 12.57 7.19 6.29
N THR A 69 11.96 8.33 6.60
CA THR A 69 11.50 9.31 5.61
C THR A 69 12.59 9.81 4.64
N PRO A 70 13.82 10.13 5.08
CA PRO A 70 14.86 10.64 4.18
C PRO A 70 15.17 9.72 3.00
N ASP A 71 15.19 8.40 3.21
CA ASP A 71 15.39 7.39 2.16
C ASP A 71 14.15 7.14 1.31
N GLN A 72 13.00 7.03 1.97
CA GLN A 72 11.81 6.52 1.29
C GLN A 72 11.08 7.61 0.50
N VAL A 73 11.03 8.83 1.06
CA VAL A 73 10.19 9.91 0.55
C VAL A 73 11.03 11.01 -0.10
N TRP A 74 12.09 11.47 0.57
CA TRP A 74 12.81 12.65 0.10
C TRP A 74 13.93 12.31 -0.88
N GLN A 75 14.63 11.20 -0.66
CA GLN A 75 15.76 10.74 -1.47
C GLN A 75 16.79 11.85 -1.70
N ASP A 76 17.05 12.62 -0.64
CA ASP A 76 17.91 13.80 -0.68
C ASP A 76 19.37 13.44 -0.37
N TRP A 77 19.91 12.51 -1.16
CA TRP A 77 21.17 11.77 -0.96
C TRP A 77 22.39 12.59 -0.51
N ASP A 78 22.46 13.87 -0.87
CA ASP A 78 23.54 14.75 -0.44
C ASP A 78 23.56 15.00 1.09
N ASN A 79 22.41 14.87 1.76
CA ASN A 79 22.28 14.95 3.22
C ASN A 79 22.66 13.65 3.94
N HIS A 80 22.89 12.56 3.21
CA HIS A 80 23.24 11.23 3.74
C HIS A 80 24.74 11.00 3.80
N LEU A 81 25.51 11.89 3.17
CA LEU A 81 26.95 11.71 2.97
C LEU A 81 27.74 12.76 3.73
N TYR A 82 28.95 12.39 4.13
CA TYR A 82 30.00 13.35 4.51
C TYR A 82 31.38 12.74 4.28
N TYR A 83 32.17 13.38 3.42
CA TYR A 83 33.50 12.89 3.08
C TYR A 83 34.55 13.58 3.96
N PRO A 84 35.11 12.91 4.98
CA PRO A 84 35.96 13.58 5.96
C PRO A 84 37.29 14.10 5.39
N ILE A 85 37.74 13.59 4.24
CA ILE A 85 38.95 14.04 3.56
C ILE A 85 38.75 15.37 2.82
N THR A 86 37.60 15.53 2.14
CA THR A 86 37.31 16.72 1.31
C THR A 86 36.44 17.74 2.04
N GLY A 87 35.65 17.30 3.02
CA GLY A 87 34.63 18.10 3.70
C GLY A 87 33.38 18.32 2.85
N GLU A 88 33.17 17.51 1.81
CA GLU A 88 32.00 17.58 0.93
C GLU A 88 30.77 16.90 1.57
N HIS A 89 29.60 17.21 1.00
CA HIS A 89 28.26 16.76 1.41
C HIS A 89 27.74 17.35 2.74
N ASN A 90 26.44 17.16 2.98
CA ASN A 90 25.66 18.02 3.86
C ASN A 90 25.16 17.35 5.15
N ALA A 91 25.48 16.08 5.42
CA ALA A 91 24.99 15.39 6.61
C ALA A 91 25.21 16.14 7.95
N PRO A 92 26.38 16.78 8.22
CA PRO A 92 26.58 17.55 9.45
C PRO A 92 25.61 18.74 9.58
N ILE A 93 25.30 19.40 8.47
CA ILE A 93 24.39 20.55 8.42
C ILE A 93 22.94 20.06 8.59
N ALA A 94 22.58 18.97 7.91
CA ALA A 94 21.26 18.35 7.99
C ALA A 94 20.94 17.89 9.43
N ALA A 95 21.81 17.09 10.04
CA ALA A 95 21.64 16.62 11.42
C ALA A 95 21.52 17.79 12.41
N GLN A 96 22.36 18.83 12.27
CA GLN A 96 22.28 20.02 13.14
C GLN A 96 20.98 20.81 12.95
N ARG A 97 20.50 20.94 11.70
CA ARG A 97 19.23 21.59 11.39
C ARG A 97 18.06 20.85 12.04
N TRP A 98 18.01 19.52 11.89
CA TRP A 98 16.93 18.72 12.43
C TRP A 98 16.96 18.60 13.95
N PHE A 99 18.15 18.57 14.57
CA PHE A 99 18.28 18.73 16.02
C PHE A 99 17.66 20.04 16.54
N ASN A 100 17.94 21.16 15.86
CA ASN A 100 17.34 22.44 16.21
C ASN A 100 15.82 22.42 16.01
N ASN A 101 15.35 21.80 14.92
CA ASN A 101 13.92 21.67 14.63
C ASN A 101 13.18 20.86 15.71
N THR A 102 13.76 19.73 16.15
CA THR A 102 13.22 18.95 17.28
C THR A 102 13.14 19.79 18.55
N ARG A 103 14.25 20.45 18.92
CA ARG A 103 14.30 21.28 20.13
C ARG A 103 13.24 22.39 20.08
N ASP A 104 13.10 23.05 18.94
CA ASP A 104 12.15 24.16 18.79
C ASP A 104 10.71 23.65 18.88
N ASN A 105 10.38 22.50 18.28
CA ASN A 105 9.06 21.86 18.44
C ASN A 105 8.77 21.43 19.88
N PHE A 106 9.74 20.81 20.56
CA PHE A 106 9.61 20.47 21.98
C PHE A 106 9.37 21.71 22.85
N THR A 107 10.04 22.82 22.55
CA THR A 107 9.84 24.10 23.26
C THR A 107 8.44 24.67 23.05
N LEU A 108 7.84 24.43 21.88
CA LEU A 108 6.47 24.85 21.54
C LEU A 108 5.39 23.88 22.05
N GLY A 109 5.78 22.68 22.50
CA GLY A 109 4.85 21.61 22.86
C GLY A 109 4.26 20.87 21.66
N ASN A 110 4.88 21.00 20.48
CA ASN A 110 4.52 20.28 19.26
C ASN A 110 5.22 18.91 19.27
N TRP A 111 4.76 18.00 20.12
CA TRP A 111 5.51 16.79 20.43
C TRP A 111 5.62 15.83 19.24
N GLU A 112 4.53 15.57 18.51
CA GLU A 112 4.52 14.67 17.34
C GLU A 112 5.51 15.16 16.27
N ASP A 113 5.39 16.42 15.84
CA ASP A 113 6.34 17.05 14.89
C ASP A 113 7.78 17.02 15.41
N GLY A 114 7.97 17.22 16.71
CA GLY A 114 9.29 17.20 17.35
C GLY A 114 9.93 15.82 17.34
N PHE A 115 9.15 14.78 17.64
CA PHE A 115 9.60 13.38 17.64
C PHE A 115 9.78 12.84 16.22
N PHE A 116 8.96 13.26 15.26
CA PHE A 116 9.22 13.00 13.84
C PHE A 116 10.54 13.64 13.38
N ALA A 117 10.73 14.94 13.70
CA ALA A 117 11.99 15.63 13.43
C ALA A 117 13.19 14.95 14.12
N LEU A 118 12.98 14.33 15.29
CA LEU A 118 14.00 13.59 16.02
C LEU A 118 14.42 12.32 15.28
N GLY A 119 13.45 11.60 14.72
CA GLY A 119 13.68 10.48 13.81
C GLY A 119 14.53 10.88 12.61
N VAL A 120 14.14 11.96 11.92
CA VAL A 120 14.88 12.50 10.77
C VAL A 120 16.31 12.91 11.14
N MET A 121 16.48 13.54 12.31
CA MET A 121 17.81 13.87 12.84
C MET A 121 18.66 12.62 13.04
N SER A 122 18.08 11.56 13.63
CA SER A 122 18.79 10.30 13.93
C SER A 122 19.28 9.62 12.66
N HIS A 123 18.53 9.70 11.56
CA HIS A 123 18.91 9.19 10.25
C HIS A 123 20.18 9.87 9.72
N TYR A 124 20.13 11.20 9.54
CA TYR A 124 21.28 11.96 9.03
C TYR A 124 22.50 11.95 9.96
N PHE A 125 22.29 11.67 11.25
CA PHE A 125 23.39 11.42 12.18
C PHE A 125 24.00 10.04 11.96
N ALA A 126 23.18 9.00 11.81
CA ALA A 126 23.61 7.61 11.71
C ALA A 126 24.38 7.34 10.41
N ASP A 127 23.95 7.91 9.29
CA ASP A 127 24.52 7.61 7.98
C ASP A 127 26.04 7.76 7.88
N PRO A 128 26.65 8.90 8.26
CA PRO A 128 28.10 9.02 8.16
C PRO A 128 28.84 8.12 9.15
N ASN A 129 28.16 7.44 10.08
CA ASN A 129 28.79 6.38 10.87
C ASN A 129 28.93 5.07 10.08
N SER A 130 28.32 4.93 8.90
CA SER A 130 28.59 3.85 7.96
C SER A 130 29.86 4.15 7.17
N PRO A 131 30.81 3.20 7.02
CA PRO A 131 31.97 3.43 6.18
C PRO A 131 31.59 3.85 4.76
N VAL A 132 30.54 3.27 4.19
CA VAL A 132 30.18 3.44 2.77
C VAL A 132 29.58 4.81 2.44
N HIS A 133 29.29 5.64 3.46
CA HIS A 133 28.80 7.01 3.33
C HIS A 133 29.89 8.08 3.45
N THR A 134 31.15 7.64 3.54
CA THR A 134 32.28 8.54 3.81
C THR A 134 33.20 8.76 2.62
N ASP A 135 32.92 8.16 1.47
CA ASP A 135 33.64 8.39 0.20
C ASP A 135 32.78 7.99 -1.02
N GLU A 136 33.35 8.07 -2.22
CA GLU A 136 32.69 7.84 -3.51
C GLU A 136 31.95 6.48 -3.59
N THR A 137 30.66 6.50 -3.95
CA THR A 137 29.88 5.26 -4.14
C THR A 137 30.49 4.30 -5.17
N TRP A 138 30.28 2.99 -4.96
CA TRP A 138 30.68 1.94 -5.91
C TRP A 138 29.62 0.82 -6.00
N ALA A 139 29.85 -0.19 -6.86
CA ALA A 139 28.86 -1.23 -7.15
C ALA A 139 28.46 -2.14 -5.98
N GLY A 140 29.31 -2.28 -4.96
CA GLY A 140 29.05 -3.10 -3.78
C GLY A 140 28.44 -2.35 -2.59
N HIS A 141 28.18 -1.05 -2.74
CA HIS A 141 27.57 -0.21 -1.70
C HIS A 141 26.28 -0.83 -1.15
N SER A 142 25.29 -1.04 -2.02
CA SER A 142 24.00 -1.63 -1.63
C SER A 142 24.10 -3.08 -1.15
N ALA A 143 25.16 -3.79 -1.55
CA ALA A 143 25.40 -5.16 -1.09
C ALA A 143 25.79 -5.18 0.39
N TYR A 144 26.59 -4.22 0.86
CA TYR A 144 26.96 -4.10 2.26
C TYR A 144 25.75 -3.81 3.15
N GLU A 145 24.93 -2.83 2.77
CA GLU A 145 23.73 -2.43 3.53
C GLU A 145 22.68 -3.53 3.56
N THR A 146 22.48 -4.22 2.42
CA THR A 146 21.59 -5.36 2.35
C THR A 146 22.07 -6.52 3.23
N ASP A 147 23.38 -6.79 3.27
CA ASP A 147 23.95 -7.84 4.12
C ASP A 147 23.78 -7.52 5.62
N ILE A 148 23.90 -6.25 6.00
CA ILE A 148 23.61 -5.77 7.36
C ILE A 148 22.15 -5.99 7.72
N ASN A 149 21.22 -5.49 6.90
CA ASN A 149 19.78 -5.65 7.14
C ASN A 149 19.40 -7.13 7.33
N ASN A 150 19.95 -8.02 6.51
CA ASN A 150 19.65 -9.44 6.57
C ASN A 150 20.22 -10.16 7.81
N ASN A 151 21.17 -9.54 8.52
CA ASN A 151 21.87 -10.16 9.65
C ASN A 151 21.85 -9.28 10.91
N LEU A 152 20.98 -8.27 10.98
CA LEU A 152 20.96 -7.27 12.04
C LEU A 152 20.87 -7.92 13.44
N ASP A 153 19.97 -8.88 13.61
CA ASP A 153 19.81 -9.67 14.85
C ASP A 153 21.05 -10.48 15.27
N SER A 154 22.00 -10.69 14.35
CA SER A 154 23.26 -11.42 14.60
C SER A 154 24.44 -10.49 14.94
N LEU A 155 24.24 -9.19 14.91
CA LEU A 155 25.25 -8.19 15.28
C LEU A 155 25.24 -7.94 16.79
N THR A 156 26.42 -7.75 17.36
CA THR A 156 26.59 -7.44 18.78
C THR A 156 26.73 -5.95 18.97
N ILE A 157 25.78 -5.35 19.69
CA ILE A 157 25.86 -3.95 20.11
C ILE A 157 26.81 -3.85 21.31
N GLY A 158 27.74 -2.89 21.25
CA GLY A 158 28.68 -2.61 22.33
C GLY A 158 28.03 -1.91 23.52
N ALA A 159 28.85 -1.44 24.47
CA ALA A 159 28.34 -0.72 25.62
C ALA A 159 27.74 0.64 25.21
N LEU A 160 26.53 0.91 25.69
CA LEU A 160 25.81 2.16 25.44
C LEU A 160 25.92 3.09 26.66
N ALA A 161 26.16 4.38 26.42
CA ALA A 161 26.29 5.38 27.46
C ALA A 161 25.78 6.75 27.01
N GLU A 162 24.90 7.33 27.82
CA GLU A 162 24.41 8.70 27.62
C GLU A 162 25.54 9.72 27.83
N SER A 163 25.58 10.72 26.95
CA SER A 163 26.44 11.89 27.10
C SER A 163 25.76 13.15 26.55
N THR A 164 26.18 14.32 27.02
CA THR A 164 25.65 15.58 26.49
C THR A 164 26.33 15.93 25.16
N ALA A 165 25.55 15.98 24.09
CA ALA A 165 25.92 16.49 22.79
C ALA A 165 26.11 18.02 22.87
N THR A 166 27.32 18.49 22.59
CA THR A 166 27.65 19.94 22.60
C THR A 166 27.62 20.56 21.20
N ASN A 167 27.90 19.76 20.17
CA ASN A 167 27.87 20.19 18.78
C ASN A 167 27.51 18.99 17.90
N VAL A 168 26.26 18.93 17.44
CA VAL A 168 25.75 17.80 16.66
C VAL A 168 26.47 17.70 15.32
N SER A 169 26.70 18.82 14.64
CA SER A 169 27.44 18.81 13.36
C SER A 169 28.86 18.23 13.53
N GLN A 170 29.56 18.57 14.61
CA GLN A 170 30.90 18.02 14.85
C GLN A 170 30.85 16.53 15.19
N MET A 171 29.84 16.07 15.93
CA MET A 171 29.69 14.64 16.20
C MET A 171 29.50 13.82 14.92
N VAL A 172 28.78 14.36 13.92
CA VAL A 172 28.67 13.73 12.59
C VAL A 172 30.02 13.65 11.89
N VAL A 173 30.79 14.76 11.88
CA VAL A 173 32.13 14.80 11.30
C VAL A 173 33.07 13.79 11.97
N ASP A 174 33.00 13.68 13.30
CA ASP A 174 33.82 12.75 14.08
C ASP A 174 33.43 11.30 13.79
N GLY A 175 32.13 11.00 13.70
CA GLY A 175 31.60 9.69 13.30
C GLY A 175 32.06 9.27 11.91
N ALA A 176 31.92 10.17 10.93
CA ALA A 176 32.40 9.98 9.56
C ALA A 176 33.90 9.74 9.48
N THR A 177 34.70 10.57 10.17
CA THR A 177 36.15 10.39 10.21
C THR A 177 36.53 9.03 10.79
N TYR A 178 35.81 8.58 11.81
CA TYR A 178 36.04 7.28 12.42
C TYR A 178 35.63 6.13 11.49
N ALA A 179 34.44 6.17 10.89
CA ALA A 179 33.94 5.13 10.00
C ALA A 179 34.80 5.00 8.73
N HIS A 180 35.28 6.13 8.20
CA HIS A 180 36.10 6.20 6.99
C HIS A 180 37.40 5.39 7.08
N GLN A 181 37.96 5.19 8.28
CA GLN A 181 39.15 4.35 8.46
C GLN A 181 38.93 2.89 8.02
N TYR A 182 37.67 2.46 7.88
CA TYR A 182 37.27 1.13 7.44
C TYR A 182 36.81 1.07 5.98
N TYR A 183 36.72 2.20 5.29
CA TYR A 183 36.13 2.32 3.95
C TYR A 183 36.77 1.34 2.95
N ASP A 184 38.08 1.45 2.73
CA ASP A 184 38.80 0.61 1.75
C ASP A 184 38.64 -0.90 2.02
N MET A 185 38.58 -1.28 3.31
CA MET A 185 38.43 -2.69 3.70
C MET A 185 37.00 -3.21 3.42
N VAL A 186 35.99 -2.35 3.57
CA VAL A 186 34.62 -2.68 3.19
C VAL A 186 34.50 -2.76 1.66
N VAL A 187 35.08 -1.82 0.92
CA VAL A 187 35.12 -1.86 -0.55
C VAL A 187 35.76 -3.14 -1.06
N GLU A 188 36.88 -3.57 -0.47
CA GLU A 188 37.55 -4.82 -0.83
C GLU A 188 36.68 -6.06 -0.53
N ALA A 189 35.94 -6.05 0.57
CA ALA A 189 35.05 -7.16 0.96
C ALA A 189 33.76 -7.24 0.14
N TYR A 190 33.30 -6.11 -0.42
CA TYR A 190 32.10 -6.01 -1.26
C TYR A 190 32.45 -5.42 -2.63
N PRO A 191 33.13 -6.16 -3.53
CA PRO A 191 33.60 -5.59 -4.80
C PRO A 191 32.48 -5.30 -5.80
N GLU A 192 31.33 -5.99 -5.69
CA GLU A 192 30.22 -5.89 -6.64
C GLU A 192 28.85 -6.06 -5.98
N SER A 193 27.80 -5.74 -6.75
CA SER A 193 26.41 -5.92 -6.33
C SER A 193 26.13 -7.39 -5.99
N GLY A 194 25.50 -7.64 -4.84
CA GLY A 194 25.17 -9.00 -4.38
C GLY A 194 26.28 -9.72 -3.62
N SER A 195 27.41 -9.05 -3.35
CA SER A 195 28.43 -9.56 -2.42
C SER A 195 27.83 -9.79 -1.03
N VAL A 196 28.26 -10.85 -0.35
CA VAL A 196 27.88 -11.18 1.04
C VAL A 196 29.16 -11.53 1.78
N ALA A 197 29.50 -10.77 2.81
CA ALA A 197 30.75 -10.93 3.54
C ALA A 197 30.59 -10.81 5.05
N LEU A 198 29.52 -10.20 5.55
CA LEU A 198 29.37 -9.81 6.95
C LEU A 198 29.55 -10.99 7.91
N MET A 199 28.88 -12.12 7.63
CA MET A 199 28.96 -13.31 8.49
C MET A 199 30.14 -14.23 8.17
N ALA A 200 30.77 -14.08 7.01
CA ALA A 200 31.92 -14.88 6.59
C ALA A 200 33.27 -14.24 6.96
N ASN A 201 33.29 -12.93 7.20
CA ASN A 201 34.49 -12.15 7.49
C ASN A 201 34.37 -11.46 8.86
N ALA A 202 34.97 -12.09 9.88
CA ALA A 202 34.92 -11.61 11.26
C ALA A 202 35.46 -10.18 11.44
N THR A 203 36.41 -9.75 10.60
CA THR A 203 36.95 -8.40 10.63
C THR A 203 35.90 -7.38 10.17
N ILE A 204 35.22 -7.64 9.06
CA ILE A 204 34.13 -6.79 8.56
C ILE A 204 32.96 -6.75 9.53
N LYS A 205 32.60 -7.90 10.12
CA LYS A 205 31.60 -7.96 11.19
C LYS A 205 31.97 -7.03 12.34
N THR A 206 33.20 -7.13 12.83
CA THR A 206 33.69 -6.31 13.95
C THR A 206 33.65 -4.82 13.61
N PHE A 207 34.09 -4.41 12.41
CA PHE A 207 34.05 -3.00 12.01
C PHE A 207 32.62 -2.47 11.92
N THR A 208 31.72 -3.28 11.36
CA THR A 208 30.29 -2.98 11.26
C THR A 208 29.67 -2.80 12.65
N GLU A 209 29.92 -3.72 13.58
CA GLU A 209 29.40 -3.65 14.96
C GLU A 209 29.89 -2.41 15.71
N ILE A 210 31.16 -2.03 15.53
CA ILE A 210 31.71 -0.81 16.14
C ILE A 210 31.05 0.44 15.55
N CYS A 211 30.90 0.50 14.23
CA CYS A 211 30.26 1.61 13.54
C CYS A 211 28.79 1.76 13.94
N LEU A 212 28.06 0.65 13.98
CA LEU A 212 26.68 0.57 14.46
C LEU A 212 26.56 1.04 15.92
N THR A 213 27.44 0.57 16.79
CA THR A 213 27.48 1.00 18.21
C THR A 213 27.76 2.51 18.35
N ASN A 214 28.61 3.08 17.49
CA ASN A 214 28.88 4.52 17.48
C ASN A 214 27.67 5.32 17.02
N ALA A 215 26.96 4.85 15.99
CA ALA A 215 25.71 5.46 15.53
C ALA A 215 24.67 5.48 16.67
N ILE A 216 24.45 4.35 17.33
CA ILE A 216 23.50 4.23 18.46
C ILE A 216 23.91 5.15 19.62
N ASN A 217 25.18 5.16 20.04
CA ASN A 217 25.65 6.01 21.13
C ASN A 217 25.52 7.50 20.83
N GLY A 218 25.76 7.90 19.58
CA GLY A 218 25.60 9.28 19.16
C GLY A 218 24.13 9.70 19.14
N CYS A 219 23.23 8.89 18.59
CA CYS A 219 21.78 9.09 18.68
C CYS A 219 21.31 9.16 20.14
N LEU A 220 21.71 8.21 20.99
CA LEU A 220 21.41 8.20 22.42
C LEU A 220 21.86 9.50 23.10
N SER A 221 23.08 9.97 22.81
CA SER A 221 23.60 11.21 23.38
C SER A 221 22.80 12.43 22.94
N ILE A 222 22.35 12.47 21.68
CA ILE A 222 21.50 13.56 21.18
C ILE A 222 20.10 13.51 21.79
N PHE A 223 19.50 12.32 21.88
CA PHE A 223 18.19 12.10 22.51
C PHE A 223 18.24 12.53 23.97
N TYR A 224 19.22 12.03 24.72
CA TYR A 224 19.49 12.43 26.10
C TYR A 224 19.64 13.95 26.22
N THR A 225 20.39 14.59 25.33
CA THR A 225 20.58 16.05 25.36
C THR A 225 19.27 16.81 25.18
N LEU A 226 18.39 16.36 24.29
CA LEU A 226 17.09 16.99 24.07
C LEU A 226 16.20 16.93 25.32
N THR A 227 16.28 15.84 26.08
CA THR A 227 15.55 15.69 27.36
C THR A 227 15.96 16.71 28.43
N GLN A 228 17.11 17.37 28.26
CA GLN A 228 17.63 18.35 29.22
C GLN A 228 17.10 19.77 29.00
N PHE A 229 16.52 20.08 27.82
CA PHE A 229 16.07 21.43 27.49
C PHE A 229 14.64 21.74 27.97
N VAL A 230 13.80 20.72 28.10
CA VAL A 230 12.39 20.85 28.44
C VAL A 230 12.00 19.82 29.49
N ALA A 231 10.88 20.03 30.17
CA ALA A 231 10.28 18.99 30.99
C ALA A 231 9.56 17.96 30.10
N PRO A 232 9.48 16.68 30.50
CA PRO A 232 8.72 15.69 29.74
C PRO A 232 7.24 16.09 29.67
N PRO A 233 6.57 15.90 28.53
CA PRO A 233 5.12 16.04 28.46
C PRO A 233 4.42 15.01 29.33
N ASP A 234 3.18 15.31 29.70
CA ASP A 234 2.28 14.33 30.27
C ASP A 234 1.77 13.41 29.16
N VAL A 235 2.25 12.17 29.18
CA VAL A 235 1.83 11.08 28.28
C VAL A 235 0.98 10.06 29.02
N SER A 236 0.43 10.42 30.18
CA SER A 236 -0.47 9.53 30.91
C SER A 236 -1.73 9.25 30.09
N ILE A 237 -1.98 7.97 29.88
CA ILE A 237 -3.12 7.50 29.12
C ILE A 237 -4.28 7.28 30.09
N LEU A 238 -5.42 7.91 29.79
CA LEU A 238 -6.69 7.62 30.45
C LEU A 238 -7.48 6.69 29.55
N TYR A 239 -7.72 5.47 30.03
CA TYR A 239 -8.58 4.53 29.34
C TYR A 239 -10.04 4.85 29.63
N GLU A 240 -10.74 5.40 28.63
CA GLU A 240 -12.17 5.69 28.67
C GLU A 240 -12.99 4.54 28.08
N TYR A 241 -12.36 3.74 27.22
CA TYR A 241 -12.99 2.66 26.46
C TYR A 241 -12.24 1.34 26.63
N VAL A 242 -12.87 0.25 26.24
CA VAL A 242 -12.25 -1.08 26.20
C VAL A 242 -12.33 -1.66 24.79
N ALA A 243 -11.16 -2.05 24.26
CA ALA A 243 -11.05 -2.83 23.04
C ALA A 243 -10.70 -4.28 23.38
N LEU A 244 -11.54 -5.24 22.98
CA LEU A 244 -11.24 -6.66 23.08
C LEU A 244 -10.74 -7.16 21.73
N VAL A 245 -9.51 -7.65 21.70
CA VAL A 245 -8.87 -8.19 20.49
C VAL A 245 -8.94 -9.70 20.53
N ASP A 246 -9.44 -10.31 19.45
CA ASP A 246 -9.50 -11.75 19.31
C ASP A 246 -8.11 -12.36 19.07
N TYR A 247 -7.74 -13.31 19.93
CA TYR A 247 -6.55 -14.15 19.85
C TYR A 247 -6.91 -15.65 19.95
N ALA A 248 -8.20 -16.00 19.91
CA ALA A 248 -8.68 -17.34 20.23
C ALA A 248 -8.82 -18.26 19.01
N HIS A 249 -8.83 -17.71 17.78
CA HIS A 249 -9.19 -18.45 16.57
C HIS A 249 -8.04 -18.58 15.56
N SER A 250 -6.80 -18.68 16.06
CA SER A 250 -5.58 -18.75 15.24
C SER A 250 -5.51 -17.64 14.20
N ASN A 251 -5.81 -16.41 14.64
CA ASN A 251 -6.05 -15.30 13.74
C ASN A 251 -4.80 -14.85 12.98
N ASP A 252 -5.01 -14.17 11.87
CA ASP A 252 -3.93 -13.56 11.12
C ASP A 252 -3.09 -12.64 12.04
N TYR A 253 -1.77 -12.73 11.92
CA TYR A 253 -0.74 -11.97 12.64
C TYR A 253 -0.59 -12.18 14.18
N ILE A 254 -1.37 -13.04 14.84
CA ILE A 254 -1.25 -13.22 16.30
C ILE A 254 -0.13 -14.18 16.74
N ASP A 255 0.16 -15.23 15.95
CA ASP A 255 1.07 -16.33 16.34
C ASP A 255 2.55 -16.06 16.03
N LEU A 256 2.85 -15.03 15.22
CA LEU A 256 4.20 -14.69 14.76
C LEU A 256 4.91 -13.72 15.70
N SER A 257 5.06 -14.04 16.99
CA SER A 257 5.66 -13.15 18.01
C SER A 257 4.89 -11.84 18.26
N ASP A 258 3.54 -11.91 18.25
CA ASP A 258 2.64 -10.80 18.60
C ASP A 258 2.79 -9.56 17.69
N GLN A 259 2.55 -9.74 16.39
CA GLN A 259 2.66 -8.69 15.34
C GLN A 259 1.51 -7.69 15.35
N LEU A 260 0.87 -7.47 16.51
CA LEU A 260 -0.16 -6.47 16.74
C LEU A 260 0.25 -5.52 17.86
N THR A 261 1.56 -5.39 18.12
CA THR A 261 2.05 -4.54 19.20
C THR A 261 1.73 -3.07 18.90
N SER A 262 1.81 -2.67 17.64
CA SER A 262 1.52 -1.31 17.18
C SER A 262 0.03 -0.94 17.25
N LEU A 263 -0.86 -1.92 17.09
CA LEU A 263 -2.29 -1.75 17.34
C LEU A 263 -2.53 -1.33 18.80
N ASN A 264 -1.88 -1.98 19.76
CA ASN A 264 -2.03 -1.65 21.19
C ASN A 264 -1.60 -0.21 21.48
N THR A 265 -0.54 0.28 20.83
CA THR A 265 -0.11 1.68 20.93
C THR A 265 -1.20 2.62 20.44
N SER A 266 -1.76 2.38 19.25
CA SER A 266 -2.83 3.21 18.67
C SER A 266 -4.08 3.22 19.55
N LEU A 267 -4.52 2.04 20.00
CA LEU A 267 -5.64 1.90 20.93
C LEU A 267 -5.43 2.72 22.20
N SER A 268 -4.24 2.61 22.80
CA SER A 268 -3.93 3.32 24.03
C SER A 268 -3.96 4.84 23.83
N ARG A 269 -3.42 5.35 22.72
CA ARG A 269 -3.43 6.78 22.37
C ARG A 269 -4.86 7.32 22.20
N GLU A 270 -5.75 6.49 21.67
CA GLU A 270 -7.18 6.80 21.50
C GLU A 270 -8.04 6.45 22.74
N GLY A 271 -7.42 6.15 23.88
CA GLY A 271 -8.10 5.95 25.16
C GLY A 271 -8.75 4.59 25.34
N PHE A 272 -8.35 3.58 24.57
CA PHE A 272 -8.80 2.19 24.73
C PHE A 272 -7.85 1.37 25.59
N GLU A 273 -8.38 0.73 26.63
CA GLU A 273 -7.73 -0.39 27.28
C GLU A 273 -7.82 -1.61 26.33
N SER A 274 -6.68 -2.05 25.80
CA SER A 274 -6.61 -3.26 24.99
C SER A 274 -6.62 -4.51 25.88
N ARG A 275 -7.53 -5.44 25.59
CA ARG A 275 -7.63 -6.75 26.24
C ARG A 275 -7.53 -7.84 25.18
N LYS A 276 -6.77 -8.90 25.47
CA LYS A 276 -6.64 -10.06 24.58
C LYS A 276 -7.61 -11.16 24.98
N GLN A 277 -8.40 -11.64 24.04
CA GLN A 277 -9.25 -12.83 24.22
C GLN A 277 -8.53 -14.06 23.66
N THR A 278 -8.03 -14.93 24.52
CA THR A 278 -7.26 -16.12 24.11
C THR A 278 -8.06 -17.43 24.17
N THR A 279 -9.35 -17.33 24.49
CA THR A 279 -10.29 -18.46 24.56
C THR A 279 -11.59 -18.12 23.85
N ALA A 280 -12.43 -19.12 23.58
CA ALA A 280 -13.75 -18.89 23.00
C ALA A 280 -14.55 -17.79 23.75
N PHE A 281 -15.21 -16.91 23.01
CA PHE A 281 -15.97 -15.78 23.58
C PHE A 281 -17.13 -16.24 24.47
N THR A 282 -17.29 -15.57 25.60
CA THR A 282 -18.47 -15.69 26.45
C THR A 282 -19.12 -14.33 26.68
N ALA A 283 -20.40 -14.32 27.05
CA ALA A 283 -21.10 -13.08 27.39
C ALA A 283 -20.42 -12.31 28.54
N SER A 284 -19.70 -13.01 29.45
CA SER A 284 -18.94 -12.35 30.52
C SER A 284 -17.68 -11.64 30.03
N ASP A 285 -17.03 -12.15 28.97
CA ASP A 285 -15.80 -11.55 28.43
C ASP A 285 -16.08 -10.22 27.73
N LEU A 286 -17.28 -10.10 27.15
CA LEU A 286 -17.75 -8.91 26.43
C LEU A 286 -18.33 -7.82 27.35
N VAL A 287 -18.39 -8.04 28.68
CA VAL A 287 -18.91 -7.04 29.62
C VAL A 287 -17.99 -5.81 29.66
N GLY A 288 -18.57 -4.65 29.34
CA GLY A 288 -17.86 -3.38 29.34
C GLY A 288 -16.89 -3.22 28.17
N VAL A 289 -16.97 -4.08 27.15
CA VAL A 289 -16.24 -3.92 25.89
C VAL A 289 -17.00 -2.95 24.99
N ASP A 290 -16.29 -1.96 24.45
CA ASP A 290 -16.85 -0.94 23.54
C ASP A 290 -16.52 -1.26 22.08
N LEU A 291 -15.33 -1.82 21.84
CA LEU A 291 -14.83 -2.22 20.54
C LEU A 291 -14.39 -3.69 20.54
N LEU A 292 -14.90 -4.50 19.61
CA LEU A 292 -14.38 -5.83 19.32
C LEU A 292 -13.50 -5.74 18.06
N ILE A 293 -12.28 -6.25 18.14
CA ILE A 293 -11.36 -6.32 17.00
C ILE A 293 -11.08 -7.79 16.73
N ALA A 294 -11.36 -8.26 15.52
CA ALA A 294 -11.01 -9.60 15.09
C ALA A 294 -10.27 -9.50 13.75
N THR A 295 -9.02 -9.96 13.71
CA THR A 295 -8.36 -10.22 12.43
C THR A 295 -8.95 -11.50 11.81
N CYS A 296 -8.61 -11.81 10.55
CA CYS A 296 -9.12 -13.02 9.91
C CYS A 296 -8.80 -14.26 10.74
N GLY A 297 -9.82 -14.83 11.39
CA GLY A 297 -9.71 -16.09 12.12
C GLY A 297 -9.56 -17.25 11.16
N PHE A 298 -8.84 -18.30 11.57
CA PHE A 298 -8.73 -19.55 10.82
C PHE A 298 -9.57 -20.66 11.44
N ASP A 299 -9.88 -20.58 12.73
CA ASP A 299 -10.78 -21.49 13.41
C ASP A 299 -12.24 -20.99 13.38
N ALA A 300 -13.17 -21.94 13.37
CA ALA A 300 -14.60 -21.66 13.37
C ALA A 300 -15.09 -21.14 14.73
N TYR A 301 -15.89 -20.09 14.71
CA TYR A 301 -16.63 -19.62 15.88
C TYR A 301 -17.78 -20.59 16.21
N SER A 302 -17.94 -20.92 17.49
CA SER A 302 -19.07 -21.73 17.93
C SER A 302 -20.38 -20.93 17.96
N ALA A 303 -21.51 -21.62 17.89
CA ALA A 303 -22.83 -20.96 17.97
C ALA A 303 -23.03 -20.16 19.28
N ALA A 304 -22.40 -20.59 20.38
CA ALA A 304 -22.48 -19.89 21.66
C ALA A 304 -21.71 -18.56 21.63
N GLU A 305 -20.57 -18.53 20.95
CA GLU A 305 -19.77 -17.31 20.76
C GLU A 305 -20.49 -16.31 19.88
N LEU A 306 -21.00 -16.77 18.75
CA LEU A 306 -21.78 -15.93 17.83
C LEU A 306 -23.02 -15.35 18.51
N THR A 307 -23.68 -16.12 19.37
CA THR A 307 -24.79 -15.60 20.20
C THR A 307 -24.29 -14.56 21.20
N ALA A 308 -23.16 -14.79 21.88
CA ALA A 308 -22.61 -13.82 22.82
C ALA A 308 -22.20 -12.50 22.14
N ILE A 309 -21.60 -12.58 20.94
CA ILE A 309 -21.17 -11.42 20.15
C ILE A 309 -22.40 -10.64 19.66
N SER A 310 -23.41 -11.31 19.10
CA SER A 310 -24.65 -10.65 18.65
C SER A 310 -25.42 -10.02 19.82
N ASP A 311 -25.62 -10.74 20.92
CA ASP A 311 -26.25 -10.20 22.13
C ASP A 311 -25.50 -8.98 22.66
N TRP A 312 -24.17 -8.99 22.64
CA TRP A 312 -23.34 -7.84 23.03
C TRP A 312 -23.47 -6.67 22.06
N ALA A 313 -23.45 -6.93 20.75
CA ALA A 313 -23.57 -5.92 19.72
C ALA A 313 -24.89 -5.13 19.82
N ASP A 314 -25.95 -5.80 20.27
CA ASP A 314 -27.26 -5.18 20.56
C ASP A 314 -27.27 -4.30 21.83
N THR A 315 -26.20 -4.31 22.64
CA THR A 315 -26.10 -3.52 23.89
C THR A 315 -25.62 -2.09 23.68
N GLY A 316 -26.39 -1.29 22.95
CA GLY A 316 -26.16 0.16 22.81
C GLY A 316 -25.04 0.49 21.81
N ASN A 317 -24.22 1.49 22.14
CA ASN A 317 -23.18 1.98 21.23
C ASN A 317 -21.96 1.06 21.27
N ARG A 318 -21.95 0.04 20.42
CA ARG A 318 -20.82 -0.88 20.22
C ARG A 318 -20.21 -0.71 18.85
N SER A 319 -18.98 -1.18 18.70
CA SER A 319 -18.24 -1.13 17.44
C SER A 319 -17.49 -2.42 17.17
N ILE A 320 -17.41 -2.83 15.90
CA ILE A 320 -16.62 -3.98 15.44
C ILE A 320 -15.62 -3.51 14.38
N LEU A 321 -14.37 -3.93 14.52
CA LEU A 321 -13.36 -3.91 13.46
C LEU A 321 -13.05 -5.36 13.07
N LEU A 322 -13.38 -5.73 11.84
CA LEU A 322 -13.20 -7.07 11.33
C LEU A 322 -12.33 -7.06 10.07
N THR A 323 -11.39 -7.98 9.95
CA THR A 323 -10.56 -8.10 8.75
C THR A 323 -10.76 -9.46 8.08
N GLY A 324 -10.79 -9.46 6.76
CA GLY A 324 -10.67 -10.65 5.93
C GLY A 324 -9.22 -10.99 5.62
N ARG A 325 -9.04 -11.89 4.66
CA ARG A 325 -7.74 -12.20 4.07
C ARG A 325 -7.96 -12.78 2.69
N GLY A 326 -7.18 -12.31 1.71
CA GLY A 326 -7.22 -12.84 0.35
C GLY A 326 -6.83 -14.31 0.32
N ASP A 327 -7.44 -15.05 -0.60
CA ASP A 327 -7.30 -16.50 -0.73
C ASP A 327 -5.93 -16.96 -1.26
N PHE A 328 -4.91 -16.10 -1.40
CA PHE A 328 -3.57 -16.42 -1.91
C PHE A 328 -2.88 -17.65 -1.26
N SER A 329 -3.39 -18.15 -0.13
CA SER A 329 -2.90 -19.32 0.60
C SER A 329 -4.03 -20.29 0.97
N ILE A 330 -3.77 -21.61 0.89
CA ILE A 330 -4.72 -22.66 1.31
C ILE A 330 -5.17 -22.62 2.78
N TYR A 331 -4.53 -21.78 3.61
CA TYR A 331 -4.79 -21.70 5.05
C TYR A 331 -5.76 -20.58 5.43
N THR A 332 -6.17 -19.75 4.47
CA THR A 332 -7.11 -18.65 4.69
C THR A 332 -8.52 -19.13 4.40
N ASP A 333 -9.45 -18.85 5.29
CA ASP A 333 -10.86 -19.23 5.15
C ASP A 333 -11.74 -18.00 5.38
N THR A 334 -12.24 -17.44 4.29
CA THR A 334 -13.03 -16.21 4.27
C THR A 334 -14.42 -16.41 4.86
N ALA A 335 -14.85 -17.67 5.09
CA ALA A 335 -16.09 -17.95 5.80
C ALA A 335 -16.03 -17.52 7.27
N ARG A 336 -14.84 -17.45 7.89
CA ARG A 336 -14.67 -17.14 9.33
C ARG A 336 -15.13 -15.74 9.70
N PRO A 337 -14.63 -14.64 9.08
CA PRO A 337 -15.17 -13.32 9.35
C PRO A 337 -16.67 -13.23 9.04
N ASN A 338 -17.15 -13.90 7.98
CA ASN A 338 -18.57 -13.92 7.63
C ASN A 338 -19.46 -14.54 8.73
N GLN A 339 -18.97 -15.45 9.57
CA GLN A 339 -19.74 -15.98 10.72
C GLN A 339 -20.13 -14.87 11.71
N ILE A 340 -19.23 -13.92 12.00
CA ILE A 340 -19.52 -12.78 12.87
C ILE A 340 -20.49 -11.82 12.16
N LEU A 341 -20.23 -11.48 10.89
CA LEU A 341 -21.06 -10.55 10.11
C LEU A 341 -22.51 -11.05 9.99
N GLU A 342 -22.70 -12.35 9.76
CA GLU A 342 -24.02 -12.97 9.75
C GLU A 342 -24.70 -12.93 11.12
N ALA A 343 -23.95 -13.18 12.21
CA ALA A 343 -24.50 -13.18 13.55
C ALA A 343 -25.00 -11.79 13.99
N VAL A 344 -24.33 -10.72 13.55
CA VAL A 344 -24.72 -9.33 13.84
C VAL A 344 -25.61 -8.70 12.77
N GLU A 345 -26.14 -9.51 11.84
CA GLU A 345 -27.04 -9.08 10.77
C GLU A 345 -26.46 -7.98 9.85
N SER A 346 -25.12 -7.91 9.73
CA SER A 346 -24.45 -7.02 8.77
C SER A 346 -24.80 -7.41 7.34
N ASN A 347 -24.85 -6.43 6.43
CA ASN A 347 -24.99 -6.65 5.00
C ASN A 347 -23.64 -6.79 4.28
N ILE A 348 -22.52 -6.47 4.94
CA ILE A 348 -21.17 -6.63 4.40
C ILE A 348 -20.77 -8.10 4.42
N ARG A 349 -20.13 -8.59 3.36
CA ARG A 349 -19.53 -9.91 3.28
C ARG A 349 -18.13 -9.83 2.68
N VAL A 350 -17.26 -10.70 3.17
CA VAL A 350 -15.91 -10.94 2.65
C VAL A 350 -16.01 -12.01 1.55
N THR A 351 -15.40 -11.75 0.39
CA THR A 351 -15.38 -12.70 -0.74
C THR A 351 -14.32 -13.78 -0.53
N ASP A 352 -14.44 -14.93 -1.20
CA ASP A 352 -13.33 -15.89 -1.33
C ASP A 352 -12.56 -15.60 -2.63
N ASP A 353 -11.68 -14.62 -2.56
CA ASP A 353 -10.84 -14.18 -3.67
C ASP A 353 -9.53 -13.55 -3.16
N ASN A 354 -8.63 -13.24 -4.09
CA ASN A 354 -7.52 -12.33 -3.85
C ASN A 354 -7.55 -11.22 -4.89
N VAL A 355 -7.44 -9.98 -4.41
CA VAL A 355 -7.33 -8.80 -5.26
C VAL A 355 -5.86 -8.53 -5.52
N TYR A 356 -5.47 -8.64 -6.78
CA TYR A 356 -4.14 -8.34 -7.28
C TYR A 356 -4.11 -6.94 -7.89
N MET A 357 -2.95 -6.29 -7.86
CA MET A 357 -2.73 -4.99 -8.50
C MET A 357 -1.50 -5.05 -9.41
N THR A 358 -1.64 -4.58 -10.65
CA THR A 358 -0.46 -4.44 -11.52
C THR A 358 0.31 -3.16 -11.21
N GLY A 359 1.62 -3.13 -11.47
CA GLY A 359 2.44 -1.95 -11.24
C GLY A 359 3.05 -1.82 -9.83
N THR A 360 2.72 -2.72 -8.91
CA THR A 360 3.33 -2.81 -7.57
C THR A 360 4.58 -3.69 -7.56
N TYR A 361 5.37 -3.62 -6.48
CA TYR A 361 6.58 -4.45 -6.31
C TYR A 361 6.29 -5.96 -6.38
N LYS A 362 5.14 -6.39 -5.83
CA LYS A 362 4.55 -7.71 -6.03
C LYS A 362 3.06 -7.56 -6.22
N LEU A 363 2.50 -8.36 -7.13
CA LEU A 363 1.10 -8.24 -7.54
C LEU A 363 0.10 -8.39 -6.37
N TRP A 364 0.46 -9.11 -5.30
CA TRP A 364 -0.40 -9.30 -4.12
C TRP A 364 -0.36 -8.12 -3.14
N TYR A 365 0.40 -7.06 -3.42
CA TYR A 365 0.25 -5.78 -2.73
C TYR A 365 -0.67 -4.87 -3.53
N ASN A 366 -1.59 -4.22 -2.84
CA ASN A 366 -2.41 -3.13 -3.36
C ASN A 366 -1.92 -1.85 -2.67
N ASP A 367 -1.07 -1.09 -3.37
CA ASP A 367 -0.49 0.16 -2.89
C ASP A 367 -1.25 1.31 -3.54
N LEU A 368 -2.20 1.87 -2.80
CA LEU A 368 -3.12 2.90 -3.26
C LEU A 368 -2.50 4.28 -3.05
N ASP A 369 -2.52 5.09 -4.10
CA ASP A 369 -2.09 6.51 -4.09
C ASP A 369 -3.27 7.48 -4.33
N THR A 370 -4.46 6.92 -4.51
CA THR A 370 -5.69 7.64 -4.78
C THR A 370 -6.74 7.18 -3.78
N MET A 371 -7.21 8.13 -2.97
CA MET A 371 -8.16 7.89 -1.90
C MET A 371 -9.48 8.60 -2.18
N LEU A 372 -10.59 8.00 -1.75
CA LEU A 372 -11.88 8.68 -1.71
C LEU A 372 -11.77 9.93 -0.83
N ALA A 373 -12.45 11.01 -1.20
CA ALA A 373 -12.34 12.27 -0.49
C ALA A 373 -12.90 12.12 0.94
N PRO A 374 -12.30 12.78 1.96
CA PRO A 374 -12.75 12.63 3.35
C PRO A 374 -14.24 12.92 3.57
N VAL A 375 -14.80 13.89 2.83
CA VAL A 375 -16.23 14.24 2.92
C VAL A 375 -17.15 13.10 2.46
N ASP A 376 -16.66 12.24 1.57
CA ASP A 376 -17.41 11.11 1.02
C ASP A 376 -17.22 9.84 1.88
N THR A 377 -16.29 9.86 2.85
CA THR A 377 -15.96 8.70 3.70
C THR A 377 -16.21 8.94 5.18
N LEU A 378 -17.08 9.89 5.53
CA LEU A 378 -17.32 10.30 6.92
C LEU A 378 -16.02 10.73 7.65
N ASN A 379 -15.08 11.31 6.91
CA ASN A 379 -13.72 11.66 7.31
C ASN A 379 -12.83 10.47 7.71
N LEU A 380 -13.20 9.22 7.38
CA LEU A 380 -12.34 8.07 7.64
C LEU A 380 -11.04 8.13 6.83
N THR A 381 -11.05 8.76 5.66
CA THR A 381 -9.85 9.01 4.84
C THR A 381 -9.20 10.38 5.10
N TYR A 382 -9.58 11.10 6.17
CA TYR A 382 -8.96 12.40 6.49
C TYR A 382 -7.47 12.23 6.79
N GLY A 383 -6.62 12.93 6.03
CA GLY A 383 -5.16 12.82 6.18
C GLY A 383 -4.57 11.52 5.64
N VAL A 384 -5.37 10.66 4.99
CA VAL A 384 -4.91 9.44 4.33
C VAL A 384 -4.68 9.77 2.85
N SER A 385 -3.43 9.82 2.43
CA SER A 385 -3.02 10.08 1.05
C SER A 385 -2.58 8.81 0.34
N THR A 386 -1.99 7.88 1.08
CA THR A 386 -1.56 6.57 0.57
C THR A 386 -2.02 5.46 1.52
N PHE A 387 -2.31 4.27 0.97
CA PHE A 387 -2.78 3.13 1.76
C PHE A 387 -2.28 1.83 1.15
N THR A 388 -1.77 0.89 1.96
CA THR A 388 -1.30 -0.40 1.46
C THR A 388 -2.09 -1.56 2.07
N MET A 389 -2.35 -2.57 1.25
CA MET A 389 -2.92 -3.83 1.67
C MET A 389 -2.09 -5.00 1.14
N PHE A 390 -1.69 -5.90 2.04
CA PHE A 390 -1.11 -7.18 1.68
C PHE A 390 -2.20 -8.24 1.51
N SER A 391 -2.29 -8.79 0.29
CA SER A 391 -3.18 -9.88 -0.08
C SER A 391 -4.64 -9.64 0.36
N PRO A 392 -5.29 -8.52 -0.03
CA PRO A 392 -6.67 -8.29 0.32
C PRO A 392 -7.62 -9.15 -0.50
N THR A 393 -8.74 -9.51 0.13
CA THR A 393 -9.97 -9.95 -0.56
C THR A 393 -10.89 -8.75 -0.81
N SER A 394 -11.78 -8.87 -1.79
CA SER A 394 -12.84 -7.90 -2.03
C SER A 394 -14.00 -8.05 -1.03
N LEU A 395 -14.80 -6.99 -0.91
CA LEU A 395 -16.07 -7.02 -0.18
C LEU A 395 -17.25 -7.00 -1.14
N TYR A 396 -18.34 -7.67 -0.74
CA TYR A 396 -19.63 -7.55 -1.40
C TYR A 396 -20.75 -7.34 -0.41
N PHE A 397 -21.90 -6.88 -0.93
CA PHE A 397 -22.99 -6.40 -0.11
C PHE A 397 -24.29 -7.13 -0.44
N LEU A 398 -25.00 -7.60 0.59
CA LEU A 398 -26.34 -8.19 0.45
C LEU A 398 -27.41 -7.13 0.18
N ASN A 399 -27.15 -5.90 0.64
CA ASN A 399 -27.89 -4.68 0.39
C ASN A 399 -26.90 -3.53 0.43
N ASP A 400 -26.92 -2.63 -0.55
CA ASP A 400 -25.95 -1.52 -0.62
C ASP A 400 -26.33 -0.34 0.31
N THR A 401 -27.46 -0.43 1.04
CA THR A 401 -27.85 0.59 2.04
C THR A 401 -28.21 -0.04 3.40
N PRO A 402 -27.70 0.48 4.53
CA PRO A 402 -26.83 1.65 4.72
C PRO A 402 -25.34 1.25 4.83
N ILE A 403 -24.70 0.95 3.71
CA ILE A 403 -23.26 0.64 3.66
C ILE A 403 -22.52 1.79 2.99
N LEU A 404 -21.34 2.11 3.48
CA LEU A 404 -20.44 3.05 2.84
C LEU A 404 -19.08 2.39 2.54
N PRO A 405 -18.76 2.13 1.27
CA PRO A 405 -17.40 1.81 0.86
C PRO A 405 -16.47 2.99 1.16
N VAL A 406 -15.33 2.73 1.80
CA VAL A 406 -14.38 3.77 2.23
C VAL A 406 -13.00 3.60 1.60
N ILE A 407 -12.65 2.39 1.16
CA ILE A 407 -11.45 2.09 0.38
C ILE A 407 -11.86 1.26 -0.83
N MET A 408 -11.53 1.75 -2.03
CA MET A 408 -11.66 1.03 -3.30
C MET A 408 -10.28 0.60 -3.79
N ALA A 409 -10.20 -0.45 -4.60
CA ALA A 409 -8.95 -0.83 -5.22
C ALA A 409 -8.49 0.20 -6.28
N ASP A 410 -7.26 0.06 -6.75
CA ASP A 410 -6.77 0.88 -7.88
C ASP A 410 -7.41 0.44 -9.21
N HIS A 411 -7.47 1.35 -10.18
CA HIS A 411 -7.97 1.05 -11.53
C HIS A 411 -7.27 -0.13 -12.20
N ALA A 412 -6.02 -0.45 -11.81
CA ALA A 412 -5.25 -1.55 -12.34
C ALA A 412 -5.35 -2.86 -11.53
N ALA A 413 -6.26 -2.89 -10.55
CA ALA A 413 -6.56 -4.06 -9.74
C ALA A 413 -7.52 -5.04 -10.43
N TYR A 414 -7.47 -6.31 -10.03
CA TYR A 414 -8.33 -7.38 -10.53
C TYR A 414 -8.42 -8.53 -9.50
N GLN A 415 -9.55 -9.23 -9.50
CA GLN A 415 -9.80 -10.40 -8.65
C GLN A 415 -9.34 -11.69 -9.32
N THR A 416 -8.88 -12.62 -8.50
CA THR A 416 -8.64 -14.00 -8.87
C THR A 416 -9.20 -14.94 -7.81
N ASP A 417 -9.50 -16.16 -8.23
CA ASP A 417 -9.81 -17.30 -7.36
C ASP A 417 -8.59 -18.22 -7.43
N ASP A 418 -7.73 -18.13 -6.42
CA ASP A 418 -6.52 -18.95 -6.33
C ASP A 418 -6.87 -20.31 -5.69
N TYR A 419 -7.88 -20.37 -4.81
CA TYR A 419 -8.35 -21.59 -4.16
C TYR A 419 -9.86 -21.59 -3.92
N LEU A 420 -10.45 -22.79 -4.07
CA LEU A 420 -11.87 -23.00 -3.79
C LEU A 420 -12.27 -22.70 -2.34
N PRO A 421 -13.52 -22.27 -2.10
CA PRO A 421 -14.59 -22.03 -3.09
C PRO A 421 -14.40 -20.82 -4.01
N ALA A 422 -15.13 -20.81 -5.14
CA ALA A 422 -15.06 -19.67 -6.05
C ALA A 422 -15.70 -18.41 -5.44
N ALA A 423 -15.13 -17.25 -5.77
CA ALA A 423 -15.64 -15.94 -5.45
C ALA A 423 -17.15 -15.80 -5.74
N GLU A 424 -17.92 -15.32 -4.77
CA GLU A 424 -19.37 -15.13 -4.93
C GLU A 424 -19.68 -13.95 -5.85
N VAL A 425 -18.89 -12.89 -5.76
CA VAL A 425 -19.04 -11.67 -6.57
C VAL A 425 -17.72 -11.35 -7.26
N ILE A 426 -17.81 -11.12 -8.57
CA ILE A 426 -16.69 -10.67 -9.40
C ILE A 426 -17.06 -9.29 -9.97
N TYR A 427 -16.33 -8.27 -9.56
CA TYR A 427 -16.35 -6.92 -10.10
C TYR A 427 -15.44 -6.81 -11.32
N ASP A 428 -14.21 -7.31 -11.21
CA ASP A 428 -13.27 -7.43 -12.33
C ASP A 428 -12.35 -8.64 -12.12
N SER A 429 -12.22 -9.50 -13.13
CA SER A 429 -11.32 -10.67 -13.10
C SER A 429 -10.20 -10.62 -14.13
N MET A 430 -9.96 -9.47 -14.76
CA MET A 430 -9.02 -9.36 -15.88
C MET A 430 -7.87 -8.42 -15.52
N ALA A 431 -6.64 -8.92 -15.69
CA ALA A 431 -5.42 -8.13 -15.50
C ALA A 431 -5.14 -7.23 -16.73
N ASP A 432 -6.06 -6.32 -17.05
CA ASP A 432 -5.96 -5.42 -18.21
C ASP A 432 -5.66 -3.95 -17.86
N GLY A 433 -5.59 -3.63 -16.56
CA GLY A 433 -5.16 -2.32 -16.07
C GLY A 433 -6.25 -1.26 -16.10
N VAL A 434 -7.53 -1.65 -16.17
CA VAL A 434 -8.68 -0.75 -16.14
C VAL A 434 -9.77 -1.35 -15.25
N TYR A 435 -10.68 -0.50 -14.76
CA TYR A 435 -11.90 -0.92 -14.06
C TYR A 435 -11.71 -1.65 -12.71
N GLY A 436 -10.49 -1.80 -12.19
CA GLY A 436 -10.29 -2.31 -10.83
C GLY A 436 -10.83 -1.38 -9.71
N ASP A 437 -11.05 -0.10 -10.02
CA ASP A 437 -11.48 0.96 -9.11
C ASP A 437 -12.94 0.84 -8.60
N GLN A 438 -13.63 -0.22 -8.99
CA GLN A 438 -14.97 -0.60 -8.55
C GLN A 438 -14.96 -1.81 -7.59
N ILE A 439 -13.79 -2.37 -7.28
CA ILE A 439 -13.62 -3.44 -6.28
C ILE A 439 -13.56 -2.81 -4.87
N PRO A 440 -14.54 -3.03 -3.97
CA PRO A 440 -14.48 -2.52 -2.61
C PRO A 440 -13.48 -3.32 -1.77
N LEU A 441 -12.59 -2.63 -1.06
CA LEU A 441 -11.59 -3.25 -0.18
C LEU A 441 -11.83 -2.95 1.31
N ALA A 442 -12.56 -1.88 1.63
CA ALA A 442 -13.04 -1.62 2.98
C ALA A 442 -14.39 -0.89 2.95
N ALA A 443 -15.27 -1.22 3.89
CA ALA A 443 -16.57 -0.60 4.02
C ALA A 443 -16.99 -0.47 5.49
N VAL A 444 -17.82 0.52 5.77
CA VAL A 444 -18.47 0.71 7.06
C VAL A 444 -19.99 0.54 6.96
N GLU A 445 -20.60 0.10 8.05
CA GLU A 445 -22.05 -0.09 8.16
C GLU A 445 -22.51 0.29 9.58
N GLU A 446 -23.76 0.75 9.67
CA GLU A 446 -24.48 0.86 10.95
C GLU A 446 -25.66 -0.14 11.00
N VAL A 447 -25.60 -1.11 11.91
CA VAL A 447 -26.69 -2.06 12.19
C VAL A 447 -27.34 -1.65 13.51
N GLY A 448 -28.47 -0.94 13.43
CA GLY A 448 -29.07 -0.32 14.61
C GLY A 448 -28.14 0.75 15.21
N SER A 449 -27.54 0.48 16.37
CA SER A 449 -26.52 1.34 17.00
C SER A 449 -25.09 0.78 16.93
N LEU A 450 -24.92 -0.41 16.35
CA LEU A 450 -23.63 -1.03 16.11
C LEU A 450 -22.94 -0.33 14.93
N ARG A 451 -21.67 0.05 15.10
CA ARG A 451 -20.80 0.48 14.00
C ARG A 451 -19.88 -0.65 13.59
N ILE A 452 -19.71 -0.88 12.30
CA ILE A 452 -18.84 -1.94 11.79
C ILE A 452 -17.88 -1.33 10.77
N LEU A 453 -16.59 -1.66 10.87
CA LEU A 453 -15.62 -1.53 9.78
C LEU A 453 -15.17 -2.93 9.39
N VAL A 454 -15.28 -3.25 8.10
CA VAL A 454 -14.74 -4.48 7.51
C VAL A 454 -13.67 -4.10 6.49
N THR A 455 -12.52 -4.76 6.53
CA THR A 455 -11.45 -4.60 5.55
C THR A 455 -11.05 -5.93 4.92
N GLY A 456 -10.60 -5.92 3.66
CA GLY A 456 -10.21 -7.11 2.91
C GLY A 456 -8.95 -7.80 3.44
N THR A 457 -8.15 -7.12 4.26
CA THR A 457 -6.99 -7.72 4.96
C THR A 457 -6.71 -6.96 6.24
N THR A 458 -5.89 -7.53 7.10
CA THR A 458 -5.36 -6.84 8.28
C THR A 458 -4.37 -5.77 7.84
N PHE A 459 -4.76 -4.51 7.91
CA PHE A 459 -3.96 -3.37 7.44
C PHE A 459 -3.13 -2.70 8.56
N PHE A 460 -3.28 -3.18 9.80
CA PHE A 460 -2.69 -2.62 11.02
C PHE A 460 -1.73 -3.61 11.71
N SER A 461 -1.26 -4.63 11.00
CA SER A 461 -0.19 -5.52 11.50
C SER A 461 1.11 -4.74 11.68
N ASP A 462 2.04 -5.20 12.52
CA ASP A 462 3.34 -4.55 12.70
C ASP A 462 4.15 -4.44 11.39
N PHE A 463 3.91 -5.33 10.41
CA PHE A 463 4.52 -5.25 9.08
C PHE A 463 3.94 -4.13 8.23
N ASP A 464 2.64 -3.89 8.30
CA ASP A 464 1.96 -2.88 7.51
C ASP A 464 2.01 -1.51 8.20
N TYR A 465 1.94 -1.53 9.53
CA TYR A 465 2.18 -0.40 10.42
C TYR A 465 3.63 0.11 10.35
N GLY A 466 4.61 -0.79 10.21
CA GLY A 466 6.03 -0.43 10.08
C GLY A 466 6.35 0.36 8.80
N LYS A 467 5.44 0.38 7.82
CA LYS A 467 5.60 1.12 6.55
C LYS A 467 5.06 2.57 6.61
N THR A 468 4.82 3.11 7.81
CA THR A 468 4.22 4.44 8.03
C THR A 468 4.99 5.62 7.40
N ALA A 469 6.27 5.45 7.08
CA ALA A 469 6.99 6.44 6.29
C ALA A 469 6.55 6.50 4.81
N GLN A 470 5.81 5.49 4.32
CA GLN A 470 5.30 5.39 2.95
C GLN A 470 3.76 5.36 2.87
N PHE A 471 3.09 4.80 3.88
CA PHE A 471 1.63 4.57 3.86
C PHE A 471 0.92 5.07 5.12
N ASP A 472 -0.26 5.66 4.94
CA ASP A 472 -1.05 6.30 6.01
C ASP A 472 -2.05 5.33 6.68
N ASN A 473 -1.75 4.02 6.68
CA ASN A 473 -2.61 2.99 7.26
C ASN A 473 -3.01 3.29 8.72
N ILE A 474 -2.07 3.84 9.50
CA ILE A 474 -2.31 4.22 10.89
C ILE A 474 -3.33 5.37 11.01
N VAL A 475 -3.25 6.36 10.12
CA VAL A 475 -4.15 7.51 10.14
C VAL A 475 -5.58 7.05 9.85
N PHE A 476 -5.74 6.09 8.94
CA PHE A 476 -7.02 5.44 8.69
C PHE A 476 -7.56 4.69 9.93
N LEU A 477 -6.70 3.92 10.63
CA LEU A 477 -7.08 3.26 11.88
C LEU A 477 -7.51 4.27 12.94
N GLU A 478 -6.75 5.34 13.17
CA GLU A 478 -7.05 6.39 14.15
C GLU A 478 -8.37 7.10 13.84
N ASN A 479 -8.61 7.44 12.57
CA ASN A 479 -9.88 8.02 12.15
C ASN A 479 -11.06 7.09 12.43
N PHE A 480 -10.88 5.77 12.23
CA PHE A 480 -11.89 4.78 12.60
C PHE A 480 -12.08 4.69 14.12
N LEU A 481 -11.01 4.66 14.92
CA LEU A 481 -11.11 4.59 16.37
C LEU A 481 -11.88 5.79 16.94
N GLU A 482 -11.66 7.00 16.40
CA GLU A 482 -12.46 8.19 16.73
C GLU A 482 -13.94 7.99 16.36
N TRP A 483 -14.22 7.55 15.13
CA TRP A 483 -15.59 7.28 14.69
C TRP A 483 -16.27 6.15 15.49
N ALA A 484 -15.53 5.15 15.96
CA ALA A 484 -16.07 4.02 16.68
C ALA A 484 -16.71 4.42 18.03
N VAL A 485 -16.19 5.44 18.71
CA VAL A 485 -16.65 5.88 20.04
C VAL A 485 -17.48 7.15 20.02
N GLU A 486 -17.56 7.82 18.88
CA GLU A 486 -18.41 8.99 18.71
C GLU A 486 -19.90 8.69 18.95
N ASP A 487 -20.65 9.75 19.27
CA ASP A 487 -22.10 9.68 19.34
C ASP A 487 -22.65 9.20 17.99
N ARG A 488 -23.61 8.27 17.99
CA ARG A 488 -24.16 7.71 16.75
C ARG A 488 -24.92 8.73 15.91
N SER A 489 -25.27 9.88 16.50
CA SER A 489 -25.81 11.02 15.75
C SER A 489 -24.76 11.85 15.01
N ASP A 490 -23.48 11.70 15.38
CA ASP A 490 -22.36 12.31 14.69
C ASP A 490 -21.89 11.38 13.56
N ARG A 491 -21.84 11.91 12.33
CA ARG A 491 -21.37 11.20 11.12
C ARG A 491 -22.04 9.81 10.92
N PRO A 492 -23.39 9.73 10.85
CA PRO A 492 -24.08 8.46 10.61
C PRO A 492 -23.82 7.95 9.19
N VAL A 493 -23.89 6.63 9.00
CA VAL A 493 -23.78 6.05 7.65
C VAL A 493 -25.04 6.39 6.85
N GLY A 494 -24.84 6.96 5.67
CA GLY A 494 -25.93 7.36 4.79
C GLY A 494 -26.71 6.17 4.24
N ALA A 495 -27.99 6.37 3.94
CA ALA A 495 -28.80 5.43 3.17
C ALA A 495 -28.68 5.73 1.66
N VAL A 496 -27.45 5.77 1.16
CA VAL A 496 -27.12 6.03 -0.24
C VAL A 496 -26.41 4.79 -0.78
N ASP A 497 -26.84 4.34 -1.94
CA ASP A 497 -26.14 3.31 -2.70
C ASP A 497 -24.99 3.99 -3.45
N GLU A 498 -23.76 3.53 -3.23
CA GLU A 498 -22.53 4.05 -3.84
C GLU A 498 -21.87 3.01 -4.77
N ILE A 499 -22.49 1.84 -4.95
CA ILE A 499 -21.91 0.70 -5.67
C ILE A 499 -22.67 0.46 -6.98
N GLY A 500 -21.92 0.17 -8.04
CA GLY A 500 -22.51 -0.15 -9.34
C GLY A 500 -22.96 -1.62 -9.46
N PRO A 501 -23.74 -1.94 -10.52
CA PRO A 501 -24.21 -3.30 -10.74
C PRO A 501 -23.10 -4.33 -10.96
N ARG A 502 -23.37 -5.58 -10.61
CA ARG A 502 -22.46 -6.72 -10.78
C ARG A 502 -22.81 -7.50 -12.05
N PHE A 503 -21.81 -8.05 -12.72
CA PHE A 503 -22.00 -8.82 -13.96
C PHE A 503 -21.68 -10.30 -13.77
N SER A 504 -22.44 -11.16 -14.45
CA SER A 504 -22.19 -12.60 -14.51
C SER A 504 -22.77 -13.22 -15.79
N ASP A 505 -22.50 -14.51 -16.02
CA ASP A 505 -23.07 -15.31 -17.10
C ASP A 505 -22.98 -14.68 -18.50
N ILE A 506 -21.86 -14.03 -18.80
CA ILE A 506 -21.62 -13.39 -20.10
C ILE A 506 -21.45 -14.47 -21.17
N GLN A 507 -22.32 -14.45 -22.17
CA GLN A 507 -22.33 -15.45 -23.25
C GLN A 507 -22.62 -14.80 -24.61
N TRP A 508 -22.19 -15.47 -25.67
CA TRP A 508 -22.55 -15.08 -27.03
C TRP A 508 -22.72 -16.29 -27.95
N SER A 509 -23.59 -16.14 -28.95
CA SER A 509 -23.88 -17.17 -29.94
C SER A 509 -24.02 -16.58 -31.35
N PRO A 510 -23.32 -17.13 -32.36
CA PRO A 510 -22.35 -18.23 -32.26
C PRO A 510 -21.05 -17.83 -31.53
N THR A 511 -20.40 -18.78 -30.84
CA THR A 511 -19.11 -18.54 -30.15
C THR A 511 -17.94 -18.29 -31.11
N SER A 512 -18.09 -18.71 -32.37
CA SER A 512 -17.16 -18.46 -33.48
C SER A 512 -17.95 -18.01 -34.71
N PRO A 513 -18.28 -16.71 -34.83
CA PRO A 513 -19.05 -16.20 -35.96
C PRO A 513 -18.26 -16.28 -37.26
N ALA A 514 -18.95 -16.50 -38.38
CA ALA A 514 -18.40 -16.32 -39.72
C ALA A 514 -18.37 -14.83 -40.13
N GLU A 515 -17.65 -14.48 -41.20
CA GLU A 515 -17.64 -13.11 -41.75
C GLU A 515 -19.06 -12.54 -41.91
N GLY A 516 -19.30 -11.35 -41.36
CA GLY A 516 -20.59 -10.67 -41.42
C GLY A 516 -21.73 -11.34 -40.62
N GLN A 517 -21.48 -12.44 -39.91
CA GLN A 517 -22.51 -13.16 -39.17
C GLN A 517 -22.95 -12.37 -37.94
N SER A 518 -24.27 -12.28 -37.73
CA SER A 518 -24.81 -11.67 -36.51
C SER A 518 -24.57 -12.54 -35.28
N VAL A 519 -24.26 -11.91 -34.16
CA VAL A 519 -24.02 -12.55 -32.86
C VAL A 519 -25.04 -12.04 -31.85
N LEU A 520 -25.73 -12.96 -31.17
CA LEU A 520 -26.53 -12.66 -29.98
C LEU A 520 -25.60 -12.65 -28.77
N VAL A 521 -25.59 -11.55 -28.02
CA VAL A 521 -24.85 -11.40 -26.77
C VAL A 521 -25.84 -11.32 -25.63
N THR A 522 -25.58 -12.07 -24.56
CA THR A 522 -26.39 -12.12 -23.34
C THR A 522 -25.50 -11.91 -22.12
N VAL A 523 -26.06 -11.28 -21.09
CA VAL A 523 -25.38 -11.02 -19.81
C VAL A 523 -26.40 -11.00 -18.68
N THR A 524 -25.99 -11.47 -17.50
CA THR A 524 -26.70 -11.23 -16.25
C THR A 524 -26.09 -10.00 -15.58
N ALA A 525 -26.93 -9.04 -15.20
CA ALA A 525 -26.53 -7.89 -14.39
C ALA A 525 -27.45 -7.81 -13.16
N THR A 526 -26.85 -7.71 -11.98
CA THR A 526 -27.56 -7.71 -10.70
C THR A 526 -27.08 -6.57 -9.83
N ASP A 527 -28.00 -5.97 -9.11
CA ASP A 527 -27.71 -4.88 -8.18
C ASP A 527 -28.77 -4.94 -7.06
N PRO A 528 -28.40 -4.88 -5.78
CA PRO A 528 -29.36 -4.84 -4.68
C PRO A 528 -30.40 -3.71 -4.76
N SER A 529 -30.04 -2.53 -5.29
CA SER A 529 -30.98 -1.44 -5.57
C SER A 529 -31.67 -1.57 -6.93
N GLY A 530 -31.14 -2.44 -7.79
CA GLY A 530 -31.73 -2.87 -9.05
C GLY A 530 -31.07 -2.22 -10.26
N VAL A 531 -31.14 -2.88 -11.42
CA VAL A 531 -30.47 -2.45 -12.64
C VAL A 531 -31.41 -1.62 -13.53
N SER A 532 -30.98 -0.42 -13.90
CA SER A 532 -31.71 0.49 -14.79
C SER A 532 -31.41 0.23 -16.26
N PHE A 533 -30.13 0.21 -16.64
CA PHE A 533 -29.71 0.01 -18.03
C PHE A 533 -28.45 -0.83 -18.13
N VAL A 534 -28.35 -1.64 -19.19
CA VAL A 534 -27.12 -2.31 -19.60
C VAL A 534 -26.77 -1.93 -21.04
N TYR A 535 -25.50 -1.61 -21.28
CA TYR A 535 -24.94 -1.24 -22.57
C TYR A 535 -23.82 -2.20 -22.97
N LEU A 536 -23.86 -2.62 -24.22
CA LEU A 536 -22.74 -3.27 -24.90
C LEU A 536 -21.97 -2.21 -25.72
N LYS A 537 -20.69 -2.02 -25.42
CA LYS A 537 -19.79 -1.10 -26.13
C LYS A 537 -18.76 -1.88 -26.94
N TYR A 538 -18.51 -1.46 -28.17
CA TYR A 538 -17.52 -2.07 -29.07
C TYR A 538 -17.12 -1.14 -30.21
N ASN A 539 -16.02 -1.43 -30.90
CA ASN A 539 -15.66 -0.74 -32.14
C ASN A 539 -15.94 -1.66 -33.34
N ASN A 540 -16.75 -1.21 -34.30
CA ASN A 540 -17.13 -2.04 -35.45
C ASN A 540 -16.12 -2.01 -36.61
N GLY A 541 -14.92 -1.47 -36.37
CA GLY A 541 -13.88 -1.24 -37.37
C GLY A 541 -13.95 0.14 -38.04
N THR A 542 -15.06 0.87 -37.87
CA THR A 542 -15.23 2.23 -38.41
C THR A 542 -15.41 3.27 -37.30
N PHE A 543 -16.24 2.98 -36.30
CA PHE A 543 -16.51 3.86 -35.16
C PHE A 543 -16.88 3.07 -33.91
N PHE A 544 -16.86 3.75 -32.76
CA PHE A 544 -17.34 3.19 -31.49
C PHE A 544 -18.87 3.16 -31.46
N VAL A 545 -19.41 2.00 -31.12
CA VAL A 545 -20.84 1.72 -30.95
C VAL A 545 -21.11 1.54 -29.47
N SER A 546 -22.19 2.16 -28.98
CA SER A 546 -22.77 1.89 -27.67
C SER A 546 -24.22 1.49 -27.89
N ARG A 547 -24.57 0.26 -27.52
CA ARG A 547 -25.86 -0.35 -27.79
C ARG A 547 -26.51 -0.76 -26.47
N GLN A 548 -27.63 -0.15 -26.14
CA GLN A 548 -28.44 -0.59 -25.01
C GLN A 548 -28.96 -2.01 -25.25
N MET A 549 -28.82 -2.87 -24.24
CA MET A 549 -29.33 -4.24 -24.26
C MET A 549 -30.81 -4.25 -23.84
N LEU A 550 -31.57 -5.19 -24.40
CA LEU A 550 -32.96 -5.42 -24.06
C LEU A 550 -33.04 -6.26 -22.79
N ALA A 551 -33.77 -5.76 -21.79
CA ALA A 551 -34.10 -6.52 -20.59
C ALA A 551 -35.08 -7.65 -20.96
N ASN A 552 -34.66 -8.90 -20.77
CA ASN A 552 -35.52 -10.09 -20.93
C ASN A 552 -36.36 -10.30 -19.66
N ASP A 553 -35.77 -10.01 -18.50
CA ASP A 553 -36.42 -9.89 -17.19
C ASP A 553 -35.65 -8.87 -16.33
N SER A 554 -35.75 -8.94 -15.00
CA SER A 554 -35.11 -7.98 -14.10
C SER A 554 -33.58 -8.06 -14.04
N ILE A 555 -32.97 -9.18 -14.45
CA ILE A 555 -31.51 -9.39 -14.32
C ILE A 555 -30.85 -9.86 -15.63
N HIS A 556 -31.60 -10.43 -16.58
CA HIS A 556 -31.05 -10.94 -17.83
C HIS A 556 -31.23 -9.95 -18.98
N PHE A 557 -30.14 -9.62 -19.67
CA PHE A 557 -30.12 -8.66 -20.76
C PHE A 557 -29.59 -9.29 -22.05
N SER A 558 -30.08 -8.85 -23.21
CA SER A 558 -29.61 -9.35 -24.51
C SER A 558 -29.55 -8.30 -25.61
N THR A 559 -28.65 -8.49 -26.58
CA THR A 559 -28.59 -7.65 -27.78
C THR A 559 -27.99 -8.40 -28.96
N THR A 560 -28.31 -7.98 -30.19
CA THR A 560 -27.73 -8.56 -31.41
C THR A 560 -26.74 -7.59 -32.05
N VAL A 561 -25.53 -8.07 -32.29
CA VAL A 561 -24.47 -7.40 -33.03
C VAL A 561 -24.48 -7.91 -34.46
N SER A 562 -24.59 -7.01 -35.45
CA SER A 562 -24.76 -7.38 -36.86
C SER A 562 -23.95 -6.51 -37.83
N ASP A 563 -23.14 -5.60 -37.30
CA ASP A 563 -22.40 -4.57 -38.04
C ASP A 563 -20.89 -4.82 -38.06
N ILE A 564 -20.44 -6.02 -37.68
CA ILE A 564 -19.05 -6.48 -37.80
C ILE A 564 -18.89 -7.26 -39.09
N VAL A 565 -17.91 -6.88 -39.91
CA VAL A 565 -17.56 -7.62 -41.13
C VAL A 565 -16.55 -8.72 -40.78
N ASN A 566 -15.33 -8.35 -40.39
CA ASN A 566 -14.28 -9.28 -40.00
C ASN A 566 -13.31 -8.63 -38.98
N GLY A 567 -12.44 -9.44 -38.39
CA GLY A 567 -11.41 -9.04 -37.44
C GLY A 567 -11.77 -9.31 -35.97
N PRO A 568 -10.79 -9.12 -35.07
CA PRO A 568 -11.02 -9.16 -33.63
C PRO A 568 -11.76 -7.88 -33.19
N VAL A 569 -12.82 -8.06 -32.39
CA VAL A 569 -13.61 -6.97 -31.82
C VAL A 569 -13.63 -7.14 -30.31
N VAL A 570 -13.30 -6.06 -29.61
CA VAL A 570 -13.35 -5.97 -28.15
C VAL A 570 -14.72 -5.44 -27.72
N PHE A 571 -15.40 -6.19 -26.85
CA PHE A 571 -16.66 -5.84 -26.22
C PHE A 571 -16.45 -5.48 -24.77
N THR A 572 -17.06 -4.38 -24.33
CA THR A 572 -17.10 -3.93 -22.95
C THR A 572 -18.55 -3.80 -22.52
N PHE A 573 -18.88 -4.28 -21.32
CA PHE A 573 -20.22 -4.14 -20.75
C PHE A 573 -20.25 -2.97 -19.77
N GLN A 574 -21.33 -2.22 -19.76
CA GLN A 574 -21.58 -1.18 -18.75
C GLN A 574 -23.01 -1.25 -18.27
N ALA A 575 -23.20 -1.09 -16.97
CA ALA A 575 -24.50 -1.12 -16.34
C ALA A 575 -24.66 0.09 -15.44
N LEU A 576 -25.88 0.60 -15.37
CA LEU A 576 -26.28 1.59 -14.38
C LEU A 576 -27.37 0.99 -13.51
N ASP A 577 -27.25 1.20 -12.21
CA ASP A 577 -28.29 0.88 -11.23
C ASP A 577 -29.43 1.93 -11.27
N THR A 578 -30.34 1.87 -10.30
CA THR A 578 -31.42 2.86 -10.14
C THR A 578 -30.97 4.20 -9.55
N HIS A 579 -29.79 4.27 -8.94
CA HIS A 579 -29.19 5.47 -8.35
C HIS A 579 -28.17 6.16 -9.26
N SER A 580 -27.95 5.63 -10.46
CA SER A 580 -26.97 6.07 -11.47
C SER A 580 -25.50 5.73 -11.15
N ASN A 581 -25.25 4.81 -10.23
CA ASN A 581 -23.95 4.17 -10.06
C ASN A 581 -23.67 3.32 -11.29
N MET A 582 -22.45 3.41 -11.79
CA MET A 582 -22.05 2.74 -13.02
C MET A 582 -21.01 1.67 -12.70
N ALA A 583 -21.24 0.47 -13.21
CA ALA A 583 -20.22 -0.56 -13.28
C ALA A 583 -19.81 -0.81 -14.73
N ALA A 584 -18.56 -1.15 -14.94
CA ALA A 584 -18.03 -1.56 -16.23
C ALA A 584 -17.27 -2.86 -16.05
N PHE A 585 -17.66 -3.89 -16.80
CA PHE A 585 -16.98 -5.18 -16.75
C PHE A 585 -15.94 -5.29 -17.85
N ALA A 586 -14.93 -6.12 -17.57
CA ALA A 586 -13.79 -6.36 -18.41
C ALA A 586 -14.09 -6.68 -19.89
N SER A 587 -13.04 -6.55 -20.68
CA SER A 587 -13.11 -6.57 -22.14
C SER A 587 -13.00 -7.98 -22.74
N PHE A 588 -13.97 -8.39 -23.55
CA PHE A 588 -13.96 -9.70 -24.25
C PHE A 588 -13.62 -9.53 -25.73
N THR A 589 -12.73 -10.36 -26.27
CA THR A 589 -12.43 -10.36 -27.71
C THR A 589 -13.19 -11.48 -28.43
N ILE A 590 -14.04 -11.11 -29.39
CA ILE A 590 -14.67 -12.06 -30.33
C ILE A 590 -14.07 -11.83 -31.72
N ASN A 591 -13.74 -12.90 -32.43
CA ASN A 591 -13.09 -12.84 -33.73
C ASN A 591 -14.03 -13.25 -34.86
N TRP A 592 -14.20 -12.39 -35.87
CA TRP A 592 -14.85 -12.71 -37.14
C TRP A 592 -13.78 -13.02 -38.20
N PRO A 593 -13.53 -14.29 -38.55
CA PRO A 593 -12.57 -14.62 -39.59
C PRO A 593 -13.07 -14.11 -40.94
N ALA A 594 -12.16 -13.52 -41.74
CA ALA A 594 -12.47 -13.17 -43.12
C ALA A 594 -12.87 -14.42 -43.93
N ALA A 595 -13.80 -14.30 -44.88
CA ALA A 595 -14.20 -15.43 -45.70
C ALA A 595 -12.98 -15.97 -46.46
N VAL A 596 -12.74 -17.27 -46.29
CA VAL A 596 -11.71 -17.98 -47.06
C VAL A 596 -12.17 -18.02 -48.51
N THR A 597 -11.61 -17.13 -49.35
CA THR A 597 -11.84 -17.19 -50.78
C THR A 597 -11.13 -18.43 -51.31
N THR A 598 -11.86 -19.52 -51.49
CA THR A 598 -11.32 -20.75 -52.06
C THR A 598 -11.08 -20.48 -53.55
N THR A 599 -9.88 -20.03 -53.89
CA THR A 599 -9.43 -20.00 -55.28
C THR A 599 -9.23 -21.46 -55.69
N ILE A 600 -10.20 -22.03 -56.40
CA ILE A 600 -10.03 -23.32 -57.07
C ILE A 600 -9.02 -23.08 -58.19
N THR A 601 -7.74 -23.30 -57.90
CA THR A 601 -6.72 -23.43 -58.92
C THR A 601 -6.89 -24.80 -59.57
N THR A 602 -7.48 -24.84 -60.76
CA THR A 602 -7.50 -26.02 -61.62
C THR A 602 -6.07 -26.31 -62.07
N THR A 603 -5.36 -27.19 -61.38
CA THR A 603 -4.02 -27.63 -61.80
C THR A 603 -4.14 -28.61 -62.95
N THR A 604 -3.89 -28.14 -64.18
CA THR A 604 -3.63 -29.01 -65.33
C THR A 604 -2.25 -29.65 -65.16
N THR A 605 -2.22 -30.97 -64.99
CA THR A 605 -1.00 -31.78 -64.91
C THR A 605 -0.20 -31.67 -66.20
N THR A 606 0.95 -31.00 -66.16
CA THR A 606 2.00 -31.17 -67.18
C THR A 606 3.25 -31.68 -66.50
N THR A 607 3.60 -32.92 -66.82
CA THR A 607 4.80 -33.61 -66.37
C THR A 607 6.03 -32.91 -66.94
N SER A 608 6.89 -32.34 -66.10
CA SER A 608 8.26 -32.00 -66.46
C SER A 608 9.19 -32.45 -65.35
N THR A 609 10.07 -33.38 -65.72
CA THR A 609 11.21 -33.88 -64.95
C THR A 609 12.25 -32.78 -64.80
N THR A 610 12.62 -32.40 -63.57
CA THR A 610 13.92 -31.77 -63.32
C THR A 610 14.45 -32.10 -61.93
N SER A 611 15.76 -32.32 -61.92
CA SER A 611 16.69 -32.83 -60.93
C SER A 611 16.79 -32.04 -59.62
N THR A 612 16.95 -32.81 -58.55
CA THR A 612 17.25 -32.40 -57.17
C THR A 612 18.64 -31.76 -57.05
N THR A 613 18.70 -30.54 -56.51
CA THR A 613 19.92 -29.97 -55.93
C THR A 613 19.60 -29.45 -54.54
N THR A 614 20.23 -30.03 -53.54
CA THR A 614 20.09 -29.67 -52.13
C THR A 614 20.96 -28.46 -51.81
N THR A 615 20.37 -27.37 -51.33
CA THR A 615 21.11 -26.25 -50.74
C THR A 615 20.49 -25.88 -49.40
N THR A 616 21.22 -26.17 -48.34
CA THR A 616 21.00 -25.71 -46.97
C THR A 616 21.11 -24.19 -46.88
N SER A 617 20.07 -23.52 -46.38
CA SER A 617 20.11 -22.11 -45.99
C SER A 617 19.98 -21.98 -44.48
N SER A 618 21.04 -21.46 -43.86
CA SER A 618 21.09 -21.01 -42.47
C SER A 618 20.24 -19.76 -42.28
N VAL A 619 19.32 -19.78 -41.31
CA VAL A 619 18.54 -18.62 -40.86
C VAL A 619 19.44 -17.68 -40.07
N THR A 620 19.73 -16.49 -40.60
CA THR A 620 20.32 -15.38 -39.83
C THR A 620 19.22 -14.59 -39.12
N ARG A 621 19.39 -14.42 -37.81
CA ARG A 621 18.55 -13.61 -36.92
C ARG A 621 18.66 -12.12 -37.30
N PRO A 622 17.56 -11.34 -37.32
CA PRO A 622 17.65 -9.92 -37.64
C PRO A 622 18.38 -9.17 -36.52
N THR A 623 19.37 -8.37 -36.89
CA THR A 623 20.06 -7.44 -35.99
C THR A 623 19.21 -6.20 -35.78
N PHE A 624 18.91 -5.91 -34.52
CA PHE A 624 18.23 -4.70 -34.07
C PHE A 624 19.14 -3.48 -34.33
N ASN A 625 18.60 -2.44 -34.98
CA ASN A 625 19.30 -1.16 -35.17
C ASN A 625 18.70 -0.10 -34.22
N PRO A 626 19.36 0.20 -33.07
CA PRO A 626 18.82 1.10 -32.05
C PRO A 626 18.70 2.56 -32.53
N THR A 627 19.34 2.95 -33.64
CA THR A 627 19.32 4.34 -34.13
C THR A 627 17.96 4.77 -34.71
N VAL A 628 17.13 3.82 -35.15
CA VAL A 628 15.79 4.11 -35.72
C VAL A 628 14.78 4.47 -34.61
N MET A 629 14.96 3.94 -33.40
CA MET A 629 14.07 4.19 -32.26
C MET A 629 14.27 5.58 -31.65
N TYR A 630 15.53 6.05 -31.58
CA TYR A 630 15.85 7.40 -31.08
C TYR A 630 15.37 8.53 -32.00
N LEU A 631 15.28 8.29 -33.32
CA LEU A 631 14.71 9.24 -34.28
C LEU A 631 13.18 9.33 -34.19
N ALA A 632 12.49 8.23 -33.84
CA ALA A 632 11.05 8.22 -33.63
C ALA A 632 10.65 8.91 -32.31
N LEU A 633 11.40 8.70 -31.24
CA LEU A 633 11.17 9.33 -29.93
C LEU A 633 11.44 10.85 -29.95
N SER A 634 12.50 11.30 -30.63
CA SER A 634 12.81 12.73 -30.75
C SER A 634 11.81 13.50 -31.61
N ALA A 635 11.24 12.87 -32.65
CA ALA A 635 10.18 13.46 -33.46
C ALA A 635 8.85 13.60 -32.67
N GLY A 636 8.53 12.63 -31.82
CA GLY A 636 7.32 12.67 -30.97
C GLY A 636 7.34 13.79 -29.93
N ILE A 637 8.48 14.00 -29.26
CA ILE A 637 8.65 15.06 -28.25
C ILE A 637 8.56 16.45 -28.89
N GLY A 638 9.13 16.62 -30.10
CA GLY A 638 9.03 17.89 -30.84
C GLY A 638 7.60 18.28 -31.19
N ILE A 639 6.75 17.32 -31.55
CA ILE A 639 5.33 17.56 -31.85
C ILE A 639 4.56 17.95 -30.58
N LEU A 640 4.84 17.30 -29.45
CA LEU A 640 4.15 17.54 -28.19
C LEU A 640 4.44 18.94 -27.62
N VAL A 641 5.70 19.41 -27.74
CA VAL A 641 6.10 20.77 -27.34
C VAL A 641 5.43 21.83 -28.21
N VAL A 642 5.31 21.62 -29.52
CA VAL A 642 4.63 22.56 -30.43
C VAL A 642 3.13 22.63 -30.13
N VAL A 643 2.49 21.49 -29.83
CA VAL A 643 1.07 21.46 -29.43
C VAL A 643 0.85 22.20 -28.10
N LEU A 644 1.71 21.99 -27.10
CA LEU A 644 1.63 22.69 -25.82
C LEU A 644 1.83 24.21 -25.95
N ILE A 645 2.78 24.65 -26.79
CA ILE A 645 2.99 26.07 -27.10
C ILE A 645 1.75 26.67 -27.78
N LEU A 646 1.15 25.97 -28.75
CA LEU A 646 -0.05 26.44 -29.45
C LEU A 646 -1.27 26.50 -28.52
N VAL A 647 -1.43 25.56 -27.59
CA VAL A 647 -2.49 25.56 -26.57
C VAL A 647 -2.31 26.74 -25.60
N PHE A 648 -1.07 27.02 -25.16
CA PHE A 648 -0.78 28.15 -24.27
C PHE A 648 -0.97 29.52 -24.95
N VAL A 649 -0.60 29.65 -26.23
CA VAL A 649 -0.80 30.89 -27.00
C VAL A 649 -2.28 31.14 -27.29
N LYS A 650 -3.10 30.09 -27.41
CA LYS A 650 -4.55 30.22 -27.64
C LYS A 650 -5.34 30.54 -26.36
N ARG A 651 -4.83 30.19 -25.17
CA ARG A 651 -5.42 30.54 -23.86
C ARG A 651 -5.13 31.97 -23.39
N ARG A 652 -4.26 32.71 -24.07
CA ARG A 652 -3.90 34.11 -23.75
C ARG A 652 -4.46 35.15 -24.76
N ARG A 653 -5.51 34.81 -25.51
CA ARG A 653 -6.28 35.77 -26.30
C ARG A 653 -7.72 35.82 -25.87
#